data_AF-A0A423H168-F1
#
_entry.id   AF-A0A423H168-F1
#
_cell.length_a   1.000
_cell.length_b   1.000
_cell.length_c   1.000
_cell.angle_alpha   90.00
_cell.angle_beta   90.00
_cell.angle_gamma   90.00
#
_symmetry.space_group_name_H-M   'P 1'
#
loop_
_entity.id
_entity.type
_entity.pdbx_description
1 polymer ?
#
loop_
_entity_poly.entity_id
_entity_poly.type
_entity_poly.pdbx_seq_one_letter_code
_entity_poly.pdbx_strand_id
1 'polypeptide(L)'
;MHKMTGFGLLLSSVYGVALGQPLSPPDQQQWLLEQVRIGEALYREDLVHDSLARLELIAPDNPQVKVVEVRQALLQKNQPEAERLVAQLRQQAPGTAALRQAESLLKMHGADGQRALQEARLLAVAGRSEDAVKAYRQLFGDDMPDFATALEYLNVRSGIKAERPVVIEQLRELDRQYPGNAPLRQTLAGLLFAEKRDPEALDVLHQLAGDPNASNNAAEREYNYWLKQPVGHETAQGWRAFLNLYPNTSLRPDATKQLQEQEQYLADPAWQAGVKGKALLEAGDNVGAEASLLRAIKRYPQDSSLLGSLGVSLMRQNKHEAAYNAFVKASSIEQDTFWMTKWQDLKAANYQWMLLQKGDEALERKDYPVAKKWYRQANQAKLNDPAPLIGLSYAARGESDDITAEALLVRARKLDPGNASVVRAMVRLYQSQSPEKAEHYLDSLTPKEQQEFQSVRRGLMLDRLNAQADDATRRSDWAQVTVALSKARVLDPDNPWLVYRLANAQRELGLNTEADQSFHWLLQRQGQNTEARYAHGLFLANAERDGDAMGSLQQIPRTAWSDNMNELWARLQRRQLLAKARALRDGGHEAQAEALLMRAPTTDDYLTLADWAQQRGDLVQAESRYRKVLTSVPKNAEAQLGLSEVLIARGQPNAAKVSLMAVPTPVPADVSFQRRLANAWASLGDKTRANALFAQLLNTPQSDPLVYRDAARLLSREEPQRALDDYARSMGAATMIEPQQVEPRDNRAMTLASRARDSDDWLKRSIRSDVDELYQKQNPTVNLYHDLAWRTDNSSSGVSDLTTQTTILRIDAPVAQGQGFVQAEDINLDVSNFSSTDRFGLCAVAQGGCTSASQSVRGTLLGMGWHDDRWAFDLGHTPQEFTVSNWVGGVTYSGDWNSLGYRLTASRRPLTNSLVSYAGAVDPVTGTKWGGVTANGFTLGLSHDQGGDDGVWASLSSHWLMGQNVENNQRRTAMGGYYYRLVERADERLRTGLTLMYMGYDKDLSEDTLGQGGYYSPQQYYSVSVPVNYAWRNADWSALLESSVGWSFAKIDGSDLYPKDNREADLQSLLAQSNKTLVDNPSMTKSGSNSNGFNFRVQGLVERRLSDNLVLGTGITWQHSEGYAPSRALLYLRYTFDPWQGNLPLPVTPISPYADMR
;
A
#
# COMPACT_ATOMS: atom_id res chain seq x y z
N MET A 1 -25.08 42.17 -53.33
CA MET A 1 -25.89 43.37 -53.01
C MET A 1 -27.26 42.91 -52.53
N HIS A 2 -27.67 43.43 -51.39
CA HIS A 2 -29.00 43.27 -50.80
C HIS A 2 -30.13 43.72 -51.73
N LYS A 3 -31.34 43.32 -51.30
CA LYS A 3 -32.64 44.02 -51.38
C LYS A 3 -33.60 43.42 -52.41
N MET A 4 -34.89 43.29 -52.15
CA MET A 4 -35.77 43.39 -50.97
C MET A 4 -37.18 43.16 -51.54
N THR A 5 -38.14 42.83 -50.66
CA THR A 5 -39.60 43.17 -50.74
C THR A 5 -40.42 42.58 -51.90
N GLY A 6 -41.67 42.14 -51.72
CA GLY A 6 -42.62 42.15 -50.60
C GLY A 6 -44.05 42.03 -51.17
N PHE A 7 -44.99 41.59 -50.33
CA PHE A 7 -46.46 41.76 -50.40
C PHE A 7 -47.29 41.11 -51.55
N GLY A 8 -48.22 40.23 -51.14
CA GLY A 8 -49.65 40.61 -51.03
C GLY A 8 -50.67 40.15 -52.09
N LEU A 9 -51.70 39.44 -51.60
CA LEU A 9 -53.13 39.50 -51.96
C LEU A 9 -53.70 38.68 -53.17
N LEU A 10 -54.44 37.64 -52.78
CA LEU A 10 -55.87 37.36 -53.04
C LEU A 10 -56.50 37.35 -54.47
N LEU A 11 -57.32 36.30 -54.63
CA LEU A 11 -58.66 36.24 -55.26
C LEU A 11 -58.82 35.72 -56.72
N SER A 12 -59.28 34.45 -56.76
CA SER A 12 -60.54 33.94 -57.37
C SER A 12 -60.74 33.79 -58.88
N SER A 13 -61.21 32.57 -59.20
CA SER A 13 -62.28 32.21 -60.17
C SER A 13 -61.89 32.33 -61.65
N VAL A 14 -62.11 31.38 -62.56
CA VAL A 14 -63.18 30.40 -62.77
C VAL A 14 -62.61 29.29 -63.67
N TYR A 15 -62.79 28.02 -63.32
CA TYR A 15 -62.50 26.87 -64.18
C TYR A 15 -63.61 26.74 -65.24
N GLY A 16 -63.33 27.17 -66.46
CA GLY A 16 -64.03 26.69 -67.65
C GLY A 16 -63.32 25.44 -68.15
N VAL A 17 -63.96 24.29 -68.05
CA VAL A 17 -63.50 23.03 -68.64
C VAL A 17 -63.59 23.14 -70.15
N ALA A 18 -62.50 23.56 -70.78
CA ALA A 18 -62.23 23.22 -72.17
C ALA A 18 -61.42 21.93 -72.15
N LEU A 19 -62.06 20.79 -72.46
CA LEU A 19 -61.34 19.58 -72.84
C LEU A 19 -60.58 19.92 -74.13
N GLY A 20 -59.32 20.35 -73.95
CA GLY A 20 -58.44 20.75 -75.04
C GLY A 20 -58.27 19.58 -75.99
N GLN A 21 -58.67 19.77 -77.25
CA GLN A 21 -58.27 18.88 -78.32
C GLN A 21 -56.73 18.87 -78.36
N PRO A 22 -56.08 17.69 -78.30
CA PRO A 22 -54.63 17.61 -78.28
C PRO A 22 -54.03 18.21 -79.56
N LEU A 23 -53.09 19.13 -79.38
CA LEU A 23 -52.47 19.94 -80.44
C LEU A 23 -51.26 19.25 -81.09
N SER A 24 -50.91 18.02 -80.68
CA SER A 24 -49.83 17.22 -81.27
C SER A 24 -50.27 15.76 -81.54
N PRO A 25 -49.78 15.10 -82.61
CA PRO A 25 -50.13 13.72 -82.92
C PRO A 25 -49.90 12.69 -81.79
N PRO A 26 -48.80 12.78 -81.00
CA PRO A 26 -48.59 11.92 -79.83
C PRO A 26 -49.65 12.11 -78.73
N ASP A 27 -50.03 13.36 -78.44
CA ASP A 27 -51.05 13.66 -77.42
C ASP A 27 -52.43 13.19 -77.87
N GLN A 28 -52.72 13.26 -79.17
CA GLN A 28 -53.97 12.77 -79.75
C GLN A 28 -54.06 11.24 -79.70
N GLN A 29 -52.95 10.55 -79.95
CA GLN A 29 -52.85 9.11 -79.80
C GLN A 29 -53.05 8.69 -78.34
N GLN A 30 -52.39 9.37 -77.39
CA GLN A 30 -52.50 9.05 -75.97
C GLN A 30 -53.91 9.30 -75.43
N TRP A 31 -54.55 10.40 -75.83
CA TRP A 31 -55.94 10.71 -75.48
C TRP A 31 -56.92 9.67 -76.05
N LEU A 32 -56.76 9.25 -77.30
CA LEU A 32 -57.63 8.21 -77.88
C LEU A 32 -57.42 6.84 -77.22
N LEU A 33 -56.18 6.47 -76.85
CA LEU A 33 -55.91 5.26 -76.06
C LEU A 33 -56.55 5.34 -74.67
N GLU A 34 -56.61 6.53 -74.07
CA GLU A 34 -57.34 6.77 -72.83
C GLU A 34 -58.85 6.64 -73.03
N GLN A 35 -59.43 7.16 -74.12
CA GLN A 35 -60.85 6.95 -74.46
C GLN A 35 -61.18 5.48 -74.69
N VAL A 36 -60.28 4.69 -75.29
CA VAL A 36 -60.42 3.24 -75.38
C VAL A 36 -60.46 2.61 -73.98
N ARG A 37 -59.52 2.94 -73.09
CA ARG A 37 -59.50 2.41 -71.71
C ARG A 37 -60.75 2.78 -70.93
N ILE A 38 -61.22 4.02 -71.06
CA ILE A 38 -62.48 4.47 -70.45
C ILE A 38 -63.66 3.68 -71.03
N GLY A 39 -63.69 3.48 -72.34
CA GLY A 39 -64.71 2.66 -73.00
C GLY A 39 -64.73 1.23 -72.47
N GLU A 40 -63.56 0.60 -72.35
CA GLU A 40 -63.41 -0.77 -71.83
C GLU A 40 -63.81 -0.89 -70.36
N ALA A 41 -63.40 0.06 -69.51
CA ALA A 41 -63.75 0.05 -68.09
C ALA A 41 -65.24 0.36 -67.83
N LEU A 42 -65.91 1.07 -68.73
CA LEU A 42 -67.32 1.41 -68.63
C LEU A 42 -68.22 0.48 -69.47
N TYR A 43 -67.67 -0.54 -70.12
CA TYR A 43 -68.38 -1.45 -71.03
C TYR A 43 -69.09 -0.70 -72.19
N ARG A 44 -68.49 0.41 -72.65
CA ARG A 44 -68.97 1.26 -73.75
C ARG A 44 -68.24 0.90 -75.05
N GLU A 45 -68.68 -0.19 -75.67
CA GLU A 45 -68.12 -0.68 -76.96
C GLU A 45 -68.21 0.37 -78.08
N ASP A 46 -69.21 1.25 -78.03
CA ASP A 46 -69.35 2.41 -78.92
C ASP A 46 -68.14 3.35 -78.80
N LEU A 47 -67.73 3.66 -77.57
CA LEU A 47 -66.57 4.53 -77.31
C LEU A 47 -65.26 3.84 -77.71
N VAL A 48 -65.14 2.53 -77.48
CA VAL A 48 -63.96 1.74 -77.87
C VAL A 48 -63.84 1.70 -79.40
N HIS A 49 -64.92 1.41 -80.11
CA HIS A 49 -64.94 1.31 -81.57
C HIS A 49 -64.60 2.66 -82.23
N ASP A 50 -65.24 3.74 -81.80
CA ASP A 50 -64.98 5.08 -82.35
C ASP A 50 -63.54 5.56 -82.09
N SER A 51 -63.01 5.24 -80.91
CA SER A 51 -61.65 5.62 -80.54
C SER A 51 -60.61 4.77 -81.26
N LEU A 52 -60.86 3.47 -81.42
CA LEU A 52 -60.01 2.54 -82.16
C LEU A 52 -59.95 2.88 -83.64
N ALA A 53 -61.10 3.15 -84.28
CA ALA A 53 -61.15 3.55 -85.69
C ALA A 53 -60.33 4.81 -85.97
N ARG A 54 -60.30 5.76 -85.02
CA ARG A 54 -59.45 6.97 -85.12
C ARG A 54 -57.97 6.64 -84.90
N LEU A 55 -57.66 5.73 -83.97
CA LEU A 55 -56.29 5.29 -83.70
C LEU A 55 -55.67 4.54 -84.89
N GLU A 56 -56.44 3.68 -85.57
CA GLU A 56 -56.01 2.98 -86.77
C GLU A 56 -55.61 3.94 -87.91
N LEU A 57 -56.25 5.11 -87.99
CA LEU A 57 -55.92 6.12 -89.00
C LEU A 57 -54.67 6.93 -88.68
N ILE A 58 -54.39 7.21 -87.40
CA ILE A 58 -53.32 8.13 -87.01
C ILE A 58 -52.05 7.43 -86.51
N ALA A 59 -52.17 6.21 -85.99
CA ALA A 59 -51.06 5.45 -85.42
C ALA A 59 -51.25 3.93 -85.60
N PRO A 60 -51.40 3.44 -86.85
CA PRO A 60 -51.71 2.03 -87.13
C PRO A 60 -50.67 1.04 -86.61
N ASP A 61 -49.40 1.44 -86.56
CA ASP A 61 -48.28 0.59 -86.10
C ASP A 61 -48.02 0.70 -84.59
N ASN A 62 -48.85 1.45 -83.85
CA ASN A 62 -48.65 1.58 -82.41
C ASN A 62 -48.93 0.23 -81.71
N PRO A 63 -47.98 -0.31 -80.93
CA PRO A 63 -48.16 -1.61 -80.30
C PRO A 63 -49.38 -1.71 -79.38
N GLN A 64 -49.78 -0.62 -78.72
CA GLN A 64 -50.98 -0.61 -77.87
C GLN A 64 -52.28 -0.55 -78.68
N VAL A 65 -52.28 0.09 -79.86
CA VAL A 65 -53.42 0.04 -80.79
C VAL A 65 -53.63 -1.39 -81.27
N LYS A 66 -52.56 -2.10 -81.63
CA LYS A 66 -52.62 -3.53 -81.99
C LYS A 66 -53.12 -4.43 -80.86
N VAL A 67 -52.80 -4.14 -79.59
CA VAL A 67 -53.35 -4.88 -78.44
C VAL A 67 -54.87 -4.70 -78.35
N VAL A 68 -55.37 -3.49 -78.59
CA VAL A 68 -56.81 -3.19 -78.60
C VAL A 68 -57.49 -3.89 -79.77
N GLU A 69 -56.89 -3.88 -80.97
CA GLU A 69 -57.37 -4.66 -82.13
C GLU A 69 -57.44 -6.16 -81.82
N VAL A 70 -56.40 -6.73 -81.17
CA VAL A 70 -56.39 -8.14 -80.72
C VAL A 70 -57.55 -8.41 -79.77
N ARG A 71 -57.78 -7.53 -78.78
CA ARG A 71 -58.87 -7.68 -77.82
C ARG A 71 -60.23 -7.62 -78.51
N GLN A 72 -60.42 -6.68 -79.43
CA GLN A 72 -61.66 -6.54 -80.21
C GLN A 72 -61.91 -7.74 -81.12
N ALA A 73 -60.87 -8.26 -81.80
CA ALA A 73 -60.97 -9.48 -82.58
C ALA A 73 -61.38 -10.69 -81.72
N LEU A 74 -60.85 -10.79 -80.49
CA LEU A 74 -61.22 -11.84 -79.54
C LEU A 74 -62.66 -11.70 -79.03
N LEU A 75 -63.12 -10.47 -78.73
CA LEU A 75 -64.52 -10.19 -78.35
C LEU A 75 -65.49 -10.55 -79.48
N GLN A 76 -65.11 -10.30 -80.74
CA GLN A 76 -65.87 -10.67 -81.94
C GLN A 76 -65.74 -12.16 -82.31
N LYS A 77 -65.01 -12.95 -81.52
CA LYS A 77 -64.73 -14.39 -81.76
C LYS A 77 -63.98 -14.66 -83.07
N ASN A 78 -63.24 -13.68 -83.59
CA ASN A 78 -62.40 -13.80 -84.79
C ASN A 78 -60.95 -14.16 -84.41
N GLN A 79 -60.74 -15.41 -84.01
CA GLN A 79 -59.44 -15.90 -83.54
C GLN A 79 -58.33 -15.89 -84.61
N PRO A 80 -58.56 -16.23 -85.89
CA PRO A 80 -57.53 -16.14 -86.92
C PRO A 80 -56.97 -14.73 -87.08
N GLU A 81 -57.84 -13.71 -86.94
CA GLU A 81 -57.42 -12.31 -87.00
C GLU A 81 -56.60 -11.91 -85.77
N ALA A 82 -57.02 -12.33 -84.57
CA ALA A 82 -56.24 -12.11 -83.35
C ALA A 82 -54.85 -12.75 -83.41
N GLU A 83 -54.73 -13.99 -83.93
CA GLU A 83 -53.45 -14.69 -84.12
C GLU A 83 -52.54 -13.98 -85.13
N ARG A 84 -53.13 -13.46 -86.23
CA ARG A 84 -52.42 -12.65 -87.22
C ARG A 84 -51.86 -11.37 -86.61
N LEU A 85 -52.68 -10.64 -85.85
CA LEU A 85 -52.29 -9.39 -85.20
C LEU A 85 -51.19 -9.60 -84.15
N VAL A 86 -51.24 -10.70 -83.38
CA VAL A 86 -50.14 -11.04 -82.45
C VAL A 86 -48.87 -11.45 -83.18
N ALA A 87 -48.96 -12.16 -84.31
CA ALA A 87 -47.79 -12.48 -85.12
C ALA A 87 -47.13 -11.21 -85.69
N GLN A 88 -47.92 -10.20 -86.08
CA GLN A 88 -47.42 -8.88 -86.48
C GLN A 88 -46.73 -8.16 -85.32
N LEU A 89 -47.36 -8.11 -84.14
CA LEU A 89 -46.77 -7.55 -82.93
C LEU A 89 -45.44 -8.24 -82.56
N ARG A 90 -45.33 -9.55 -82.77
CA ARG A 90 -44.10 -10.31 -82.48
C ARG A 90 -42.94 -9.89 -83.38
N GLN A 91 -43.22 -9.52 -84.64
CA GLN A 91 -42.21 -9.03 -85.57
C GLN A 91 -41.87 -7.55 -85.36
N GLN A 92 -42.89 -6.71 -85.14
CA GLN A 92 -42.73 -5.25 -85.10
C GLN A 92 -42.27 -4.74 -83.74
N ALA A 93 -42.63 -5.41 -82.64
CA ALA A 93 -42.39 -4.92 -81.28
C ALA A 93 -41.94 -6.04 -80.31
N PRO A 94 -40.85 -6.78 -80.62
CA PRO A 94 -40.37 -7.87 -79.77
C PRO A 94 -39.99 -7.39 -78.37
N GLY A 95 -40.38 -8.13 -77.34
CA GLY A 95 -40.05 -7.85 -75.94
C GLY A 95 -40.85 -6.70 -75.30
N THR A 96 -41.76 -6.05 -76.02
CA THR A 96 -42.60 -4.98 -75.46
C THR A 96 -43.69 -5.52 -74.52
N ALA A 97 -44.14 -4.68 -73.58
CA ALA A 97 -45.28 -5.01 -72.72
C ALA A 97 -46.57 -5.25 -73.53
N ALA A 98 -46.74 -4.53 -74.65
CA ALA A 98 -47.84 -4.71 -75.58
C ALA A 98 -47.87 -6.13 -76.18
N LEU A 99 -46.72 -6.66 -76.62
CA LEU A 99 -46.64 -8.04 -77.12
C LEU A 99 -47.01 -9.06 -76.03
N ARG A 100 -46.47 -8.91 -74.81
CA ARG A 100 -46.82 -9.80 -73.68
C ARG A 100 -48.32 -9.75 -73.36
N GLN A 101 -48.91 -8.56 -73.36
CA GLN A 101 -50.34 -8.37 -73.14
C GLN A 101 -51.18 -9.06 -74.22
N ALA A 102 -50.81 -8.92 -75.48
CA ALA A 102 -51.51 -9.56 -76.60
C ALA A 102 -51.37 -11.10 -76.58
N GLU A 103 -50.19 -11.62 -76.23
CA GLU A 103 -49.96 -13.06 -76.05
C GLU A 103 -50.76 -13.64 -74.88
N SER A 104 -50.84 -12.91 -73.76
CA SER A 104 -51.68 -13.28 -72.62
C SER A 104 -53.18 -13.24 -72.95
N LEU A 105 -53.64 -12.27 -73.76
CA LEU A 105 -55.02 -12.21 -74.27
C LEU A 105 -55.38 -13.42 -75.15
N LEU A 106 -54.49 -13.81 -76.07
CA LEU A 106 -54.66 -15.03 -76.87
C LEU A 106 -54.69 -16.29 -75.99
N LYS A 107 -53.75 -16.39 -75.05
CA LYS A 107 -53.67 -17.52 -74.11
C LYS A 107 -54.95 -17.64 -73.30
N MET A 108 -55.49 -16.53 -72.81
CA MET A 108 -56.75 -16.49 -72.05
C MET A 108 -57.94 -17.05 -72.82
N HIS A 109 -58.01 -16.78 -74.13
CA HIS A 109 -59.14 -17.20 -74.98
C HIS A 109 -58.97 -18.61 -75.59
N GLY A 110 -57.78 -19.20 -75.50
CA GLY A 110 -57.54 -20.60 -75.88
C GLY A 110 -58.16 -21.59 -74.88
N ALA A 111 -58.46 -22.82 -75.35
CA ALA A 111 -59.13 -23.84 -74.54
C ALA A 111 -58.39 -24.22 -73.23
N ASP A 112 -57.07 -24.16 -73.23
CA ASP A 112 -56.25 -24.44 -72.04
C ASP A 112 -56.22 -23.26 -71.06
N GLY A 113 -56.12 -22.03 -71.57
CA GLY A 113 -56.15 -20.84 -70.71
C GLY A 113 -57.52 -20.59 -70.11
N GLN A 114 -58.61 -20.88 -70.83
CA GLN A 114 -59.97 -20.85 -70.26
C GLN A 114 -60.12 -21.84 -69.10
N ARG A 115 -59.60 -23.07 -69.24
CA ARG A 115 -59.62 -24.06 -68.16
C ARG A 115 -58.81 -23.60 -66.95
N ALA A 116 -57.58 -23.12 -67.17
CA ALA A 116 -56.72 -22.62 -66.09
C ALA A 116 -57.31 -21.39 -65.37
N LEU A 117 -57.95 -20.48 -66.12
CA LEU A 117 -58.63 -19.32 -65.53
C LEU A 117 -59.84 -19.72 -64.69
N GLN A 118 -60.63 -20.69 -65.14
CA GLN A 118 -61.75 -21.23 -64.35
C GLN A 118 -61.27 -21.93 -63.07
N GLU A 119 -60.13 -22.63 -63.13
CA GLU A 119 -59.52 -23.23 -61.94
C GLU A 119 -59.05 -22.16 -60.94
N ALA A 120 -58.39 -21.10 -61.41
CA ALA A 120 -57.98 -19.97 -60.56
C ALA A 120 -59.21 -19.30 -59.89
N ARG A 121 -60.31 -19.17 -60.62
CA ARG A 121 -61.60 -18.66 -60.10
C ARG A 121 -62.23 -19.57 -59.05
N LEU A 122 -62.21 -20.89 -59.28
CA LEU A 122 -62.70 -21.87 -58.30
C LEU A 122 -61.90 -21.84 -57.00
N LEU A 123 -60.57 -21.71 -57.08
CA LEU A 123 -59.71 -21.54 -55.90
C LEU A 123 -60.05 -20.27 -55.13
N ALA A 124 -60.31 -19.16 -55.85
CA ALA A 124 -60.70 -17.89 -55.24
C ALA A 124 -62.04 -18.00 -54.49
N VAL A 125 -63.05 -18.60 -55.13
CA VAL A 125 -64.38 -18.81 -54.51
C VAL A 125 -64.30 -19.76 -53.31
N ALA A 126 -63.40 -20.74 -53.32
CA ALA A 126 -63.14 -21.65 -52.20
C ALA A 126 -62.38 -20.99 -51.02
N GLY A 127 -62.10 -19.68 -51.08
CA GLY A 127 -61.35 -18.96 -50.06
C GLY A 127 -59.85 -19.22 -50.05
N ARG A 128 -59.33 -20.03 -50.99
CA ARG A 128 -57.91 -20.39 -51.12
C ARG A 128 -57.15 -19.29 -51.89
N SER A 129 -57.12 -18.10 -51.29
CA SER A 129 -56.60 -16.88 -51.92
C SER A 129 -55.12 -16.98 -52.32
N GLU A 130 -54.27 -17.64 -51.51
CA GLU A 130 -52.85 -17.85 -51.85
C GLU A 130 -52.67 -18.74 -53.08
N ASP A 131 -53.46 -19.81 -53.20
CA ASP A 131 -53.37 -20.74 -54.32
C ASP A 131 -53.96 -20.14 -55.60
N ALA A 132 -55.05 -19.37 -55.46
CA ALA A 132 -55.62 -18.64 -56.57
C ALA A 132 -54.65 -17.57 -57.11
N VAL A 133 -53.98 -16.80 -56.24
CA VAL A 133 -52.93 -15.83 -56.67
C VAL A 133 -51.79 -16.52 -57.42
N LYS A 134 -51.36 -17.70 -56.97
CA LYS A 134 -50.34 -18.51 -57.68
C LYS A 134 -50.85 -18.92 -59.06
N ALA A 135 -52.09 -19.38 -59.17
CA ALA A 135 -52.69 -19.78 -60.44
C ALA A 135 -52.78 -18.60 -61.44
N TYR A 136 -53.19 -17.41 -60.99
CA TYR A 136 -53.19 -16.20 -61.81
C TYR A 136 -51.79 -15.82 -62.31
N ARG A 137 -50.77 -15.83 -61.43
CA ARG A 137 -49.38 -15.51 -61.83
C ARG A 137 -48.80 -16.55 -62.78
N GLN A 138 -49.14 -17.83 -62.64
CA GLN A 138 -48.73 -18.86 -63.59
C GLN A 138 -49.38 -18.67 -64.97
N LEU A 139 -50.61 -18.17 -65.01
CA LEU A 139 -51.33 -17.97 -66.26
C LEU A 139 -50.83 -16.74 -67.03
N PHE A 140 -50.66 -15.61 -66.35
CA PHE A 140 -50.42 -14.30 -66.98
C PHE A 140 -49.12 -13.58 -66.57
N GLY A 141 -48.38 -14.09 -65.58
CA GLY A 141 -47.24 -13.37 -64.99
C GLY A 141 -47.67 -12.25 -64.04
N ASP A 142 -46.85 -11.20 -63.95
CA ASP A 142 -47.12 -10.04 -63.08
C ASP A 142 -48.01 -8.97 -63.76
N ASP A 143 -48.16 -9.02 -65.09
CA ASP A 143 -48.94 -8.07 -65.89
C ASP A 143 -50.23 -8.72 -66.41
N MET A 144 -51.39 -8.33 -65.88
CA MET A 144 -52.68 -8.89 -66.29
C MET A 144 -53.10 -8.40 -67.69
N PRO A 145 -53.71 -9.26 -68.54
CA PRO A 145 -53.93 -8.98 -69.96
C PRO A 145 -54.95 -7.85 -70.24
N ASP A 146 -55.89 -7.65 -69.33
CA ASP A 146 -56.94 -6.62 -69.42
C ASP A 146 -57.37 -6.12 -68.05
N PHE A 147 -58.18 -5.06 -68.06
CA PHE A 147 -58.72 -4.42 -66.86
C PHE A 147 -59.53 -5.39 -65.99
N ALA A 148 -60.39 -6.22 -66.61
CA ALA A 148 -61.28 -7.13 -65.90
C ALA A 148 -60.48 -8.18 -65.10
N THR A 149 -59.46 -8.78 -65.74
CA THR A 149 -58.58 -9.76 -65.11
C THR A 149 -57.66 -9.12 -64.08
N ALA A 150 -57.21 -7.87 -64.30
CA ALA A 150 -56.45 -7.10 -63.31
C ALA A 150 -57.25 -6.86 -62.03
N LEU A 151 -58.49 -6.39 -62.16
CA LEU A 151 -59.36 -6.15 -61.02
C LEU A 151 -59.71 -7.46 -60.29
N GLU A 152 -59.96 -8.54 -61.04
CA GLU A 152 -60.22 -9.86 -60.49
C GLU A 152 -59.02 -10.41 -59.71
N TYR A 153 -57.81 -10.33 -60.29
CA TYR A 153 -56.57 -10.73 -59.61
C TYR A 153 -56.36 -9.98 -58.30
N LEU A 154 -56.56 -8.66 -58.31
CA LEU A 154 -56.42 -7.82 -57.11
C LEU A 154 -57.48 -8.16 -56.05
N ASN A 155 -58.72 -8.45 -56.45
CA ASN A 155 -59.77 -8.93 -55.56
C ASN A 155 -59.37 -10.24 -54.85
N VAL A 156 -58.84 -11.21 -55.59
CA VAL A 156 -58.37 -12.49 -55.03
C VAL A 156 -57.18 -12.30 -54.11
N ARG A 157 -56.20 -11.50 -54.54
CA ARG A 157 -55.00 -11.17 -53.76
C ARG A 157 -55.34 -10.48 -52.44
N SER A 158 -56.43 -9.71 -52.42
CA SER A 158 -56.93 -9.06 -51.20
C SER A 158 -57.41 -10.02 -50.10
N GLY A 159 -57.70 -11.28 -50.45
CA GLY A 159 -58.02 -12.33 -49.49
C GLY A 159 -56.81 -12.74 -48.63
N ILE A 160 -55.59 -12.44 -49.08
CA ILE A 160 -54.35 -12.64 -48.31
C ILE A 160 -54.10 -11.40 -47.45
N LYS A 161 -54.37 -11.51 -46.14
CA LYS A 161 -54.32 -10.37 -45.21
C LYS A 161 -53.01 -9.57 -45.27
N ALA A 162 -51.87 -10.27 -45.40
CA ALA A 162 -50.55 -9.63 -45.48
C ALA A 162 -50.32 -8.83 -46.77
N GLU A 163 -51.05 -9.12 -47.84
CA GLU A 163 -50.88 -8.49 -49.16
C GLU A 163 -51.84 -7.31 -49.40
N ARG A 164 -52.83 -7.10 -48.53
CA ARG A 164 -53.84 -6.04 -48.67
C ARG A 164 -53.27 -4.63 -48.82
N PRO A 165 -52.23 -4.19 -48.08
CA PRO A 165 -51.64 -2.86 -48.29
C PRO A 165 -51.11 -2.67 -49.71
N VAL A 166 -50.48 -3.70 -50.28
CA VAL A 166 -49.95 -3.67 -51.65
C VAL A 166 -51.10 -3.64 -52.66
N VAL A 167 -52.14 -4.45 -52.43
CA VAL A 167 -53.34 -4.47 -53.28
C VAL A 167 -54.04 -3.12 -53.30
N ILE A 168 -54.13 -2.42 -52.17
CA ILE A 168 -54.76 -1.09 -52.09
C ILE A 168 -54.02 -0.09 -52.98
N GLU A 169 -52.69 -0.06 -52.94
CA GLU A 169 -51.91 0.86 -53.79
C GLU A 169 -52.02 0.49 -55.27
N GLN A 170 -52.11 -0.81 -55.61
CA GLN A 170 -52.34 -1.26 -56.98
C GLN A 170 -53.75 -0.90 -57.50
N LEU A 171 -54.78 -1.01 -56.66
CA LEU A 171 -56.15 -0.61 -57.01
C LEU A 171 -56.27 0.92 -57.19
N ARG A 172 -55.52 1.71 -56.43
CA ARG A 172 -55.45 3.18 -56.63
C ARG A 172 -54.85 3.54 -57.95
N GLU A 173 -53.76 2.88 -58.30
CA GLU A 173 -53.13 3.07 -59.60
C GLU A 173 -54.07 2.64 -60.73
N LEU A 174 -54.81 1.55 -60.53
CA LEU A 174 -55.82 1.09 -61.47
C LEU A 174 -57.00 2.09 -61.59
N ASP A 175 -57.45 2.72 -60.49
CA ASP A 175 -58.49 3.77 -60.52
C ASP A 175 -58.04 5.02 -61.30
N ARG A 176 -56.76 5.40 -61.19
CA ARG A 176 -56.19 6.52 -61.96
C ARG A 176 -56.16 6.21 -63.46
N GLN A 177 -55.87 4.97 -63.82
CA GLN A 177 -55.79 4.53 -65.21
C GLN A 177 -57.17 4.30 -65.84
N TYR A 178 -58.19 4.00 -65.03
CA TYR A 178 -59.55 3.70 -65.46
C TYR A 178 -60.57 4.47 -64.58
N PRO A 179 -60.62 5.81 -64.68
CA PRO A 179 -61.46 6.63 -63.81
C PRO A 179 -62.95 6.36 -64.05
N GLY A 180 -63.73 6.35 -62.96
CA GLY A 180 -65.19 6.21 -63.03
C GLY A 180 -65.71 4.77 -62.99
N ASN A 181 -64.86 3.75 -62.80
CA ASN A 181 -65.31 2.37 -62.62
C ASN A 181 -65.85 2.12 -61.20
N ALA A 182 -67.18 1.99 -61.07
CA ALA A 182 -67.82 1.76 -59.79
C ALA A 182 -67.41 0.45 -59.08
N PRO A 183 -67.32 -0.73 -59.74
CA PRO A 183 -66.87 -1.96 -59.11
C PRO A 183 -65.47 -1.88 -58.48
N LEU A 184 -64.52 -1.23 -59.15
CA LEU A 184 -63.16 -1.03 -58.65
C LEU A 184 -63.17 -0.22 -57.36
N ARG A 185 -63.84 0.94 -57.37
CA ARG A 185 -63.95 1.81 -56.19
C ARG A 185 -64.69 1.13 -55.03
N GLN A 186 -65.67 0.27 -55.32
CA GLN A 186 -66.35 -0.54 -54.31
C GLN A 186 -65.40 -1.55 -53.64
N THR A 187 -64.52 -2.20 -54.41
CA THR A 187 -63.46 -3.05 -53.85
C THR A 187 -62.50 -2.21 -53.00
N LEU A 188 -62.00 -1.10 -53.55
CA LEU A 188 -61.02 -0.24 -52.89
C LEU A 188 -61.54 0.26 -51.54
N ALA A 189 -62.78 0.76 -51.48
CA ALA A 189 -63.41 1.18 -50.22
C ALA A 189 -63.50 0.02 -49.22
N GLY A 190 -63.89 -1.19 -49.68
CA GLY A 190 -63.97 -2.37 -48.82
C GLY A 190 -62.63 -2.78 -48.20
N LEU A 191 -61.54 -2.70 -48.97
CA LEU A 191 -60.20 -3.01 -48.47
C LEU A 191 -59.64 -1.93 -47.55
N LEU A 192 -59.92 -0.67 -47.85
CA LEU A 192 -59.55 0.44 -46.97
C LEU A 192 -60.20 0.29 -45.59
N PHE A 193 -61.49 -0.06 -45.52
CA PHE A 193 -62.13 -0.41 -44.24
C PHE A 193 -61.52 -1.65 -43.57
N ALA A 194 -61.17 -2.69 -44.35
CA ALA A 194 -60.56 -3.90 -43.80
C ALA A 194 -59.16 -3.65 -43.19
N GLU A 195 -58.42 -2.68 -43.73
CA GLU A 195 -57.10 -2.25 -43.26
C GLU A 195 -57.17 -1.05 -42.28
N LYS A 196 -58.37 -0.68 -41.81
CA LYS A 196 -58.60 0.44 -40.88
C LYS A 196 -58.14 1.80 -41.41
N ARG A 197 -58.18 1.98 -42.73
CA ARG A 197 -57.90 3.23 -43.45
C ARG A 197 -59.21 3.97 -43.73
N ASP A 198 -59.99 4.20 -42.68
CA ASP A 198 -61.40 4.62 -42.78
C ASP A 198 -61.62 5.96 -43.49
N PRO A 199 -60.82 7.03 -43.25
CA PRO A 199 -60.99 8.29 -43.98
C PRO A 199 -60.81 8.13 -45.48
N GLU A 200 -59.82 7.34 -45.89
CA GLU A 200 -59.53 7.04 -47.29
C GLU A 200 -60.66 6.18 -47.91
N ALA A 201 -61.28 5.30 -47.12
CA ALA A 201 -62.43 4.50 -47.56
C ALA A 201 -63.66 5.38 -47.80
N LEU A 202 -63.91 6.35 -46.90
CA LEU A 202 -65.01 7.30 -47.01
C LEU A 202 -64.85 8.20 -48.25
N ASP A 203 -63.64 8.72 -48.51
CA ASP A 203 -63.37 9.50 -49.72
C ASP A 203 -63.75 8.74 -51.01
N VAL A 204 -63.46 7.44 -51.06
CA VAL A 204 -63.81 6.59 -52.21
C VAL A 204 -65.32 6.36 -52.29
N LEU A 205 -66.03 6.22 -51.16
CA LEU A 205 -67.50 6.13 -51.14
C LEU A 205 -68.15 7.46 -51.58
N HIS A 206 -67.58 8.60 -51.20
CA HIS A 206 -68.07 9.93 -51.62
C HIS A 206 -67.93 10.12 -53.13
N GLN A 207 -66.85 9.62 -53.73
CA GLN A 207 -66.71 9.58 -55.18
C GLN A 207 -67.76 8.69 -55.87
N LEU A 208 -68.23 7.64 -55.20
CA LEU A 208 -69.30 6.75 -55.69
C LEU A 208 -70.70 7.32 -55.47
N ALA A 209 -70.87 8.29 -54.57
CA ALA A 209 -72.15 8.96 -54.33
C ALA A 209 -72.66 9.71 -55.58
N GLY A 210 -71.76 10.15 -56.46
CA GLY A 210 -72.10 10.82 -57.72
C GLY A 210 -72.57 9.89 -58.85
N ASP A 211 -72.42 8.56 -58.70
CA ASP A 211 -72.83 7.58 -59.70
C ASP A 211 -74.22 7.01 -59.37
N PRO A 212 -75.25 7.19 -60.21
CA PRO A 212 -76.60 6.67 -59.99
C PRO A 212 -76.66 5.16 -59.71
N ASN A 213 -75.74 4.39 -60.27
CA ASN A 213 -75.70 2.93 -60.15
C ASN A 213 -74.90 2.45 -58.93
N ALA A 214 -74.06 3.31 -58.33
CA ALA A 214 -73.21 2.95 -57.19
C ALA A 214 -73.60 3.64 -55.87
N SER A 215 -74.35 4.75 -55.94
CA SER A 215 -74.69 5.59 -54.80
C SER A 215 -75.43 4.84 -53.68
N ASN A 216 -76.31 3.90 -53.98
CA ASN A 216 -77.04 3.15 -52.95
C ASN A 216 -76.12 2.22 -52.16
N ASN A 217 -75.22 1.51 -52.85
CA ASN A 217 -74.24 0.62 -52.21
C ASN A 217 -73.21 1.43 -51.39
N ALA A 218 -72.81 2.61 -51.90
CA ALA A 218 -71.94 3.51 -51.15
C ALA A 218 -72.63 4.03 -49.87
N ALA A 219 -73.90 4.42 -49.97
CA ALA A 219 -74.70 4.83 -48.83
C ALA A 219 -74.83 3.71 -47.79
N GLU A 220 -75.11 2.47 -48.20
CA GLU A 220 -75.24 1.36 -47.26
C GLU A 220 -73.93 1.06 -46.50
N ARG A 221 -72.79 1.11 -47.20
CA ARG A 221 -71.49 0.89 -46.57
C ARG A 221 -71.10 2.01 -45.62
N GLU A 222 -71.31 3.26 -46.02
CA GLU A 222 -71.03 4.42 -45.16
C GLU A 222 -71.97 4.48 -43.95
N TYR A 223 -73.25 4.15 -44.13
CA TYR A 223 -74.22 4.02 -43.03
C TYR A 223 -73.77 2.98 -42.00
N ASN A 224 -73.40 1.78 -42.46
CA ASN A 224 -72.95 0.70 -41.58
C ASN A 224 -71.63 1.02 -40.87
N TYR A 225 -70.78 1.84 -41.49
CA TYR A 225 -69.60 2.38 -40.84
C TYR A 225 -69.96 3.32 -39.69
N TRP A 226 -70.82 4.31 -39.95
CA TRP A 226 -71.22 5.30 -38.93
C TRP A 226 -72.02 4.67 -37.78
N LEU A 227 -72.80 3.62 -38.04
CA LEU A 227 -73.53 2.88 -37.00
C LEU A 227 -72.61 2.22 -35.96
N LYS A 228 -71.39 1.87 -36.35
CA LYS A 228 -70.39 1.22 -35.48
C LYS A 228 -69.50 2.23 -34.76
N GLN A 229 -69.56 3.52 -35.13
CA GLN A 229 -68.72 4.52 -34.52
C GLN A 229 -69.25 4.90 -33.14
N PRO A 230 -68.35 5.15 -32.17
CA PRO A 230 -68.75 5.60 -30.85
C PRO A 230 -69.46 6.94 -30.95
N VAL A 231 -70.28 7.24 -29.95
CA VAL A 231 -70.94 8.53 -29.89
C VAL A 231 -69.90 9.63 -29.71
N GLY A 232 -69.84 10.57 -30.66
CA GLY A 232 -68.75 11.53 -30.78
C GLY A 232 -69.07 12.67 -31.73
N HIS A 233 -68.36 13.79 -31.57
CA HIS A 233 -68.53 14.94 -32.47
C HIS A 233 -68.23 14.61 -33.93
N GLU A 234 -67.24 13.75 -34.18
CA GLU A 234 -66.87 13.26 -35.52
C GLU A 234 -67.99 12.40 -36.11
N THR A 235 -68.54 11.46 -35.34
CA THR A 235 -69.67 10.62 -35.77
C THR A 235 -70.92 11.44 -36.08
N ALA A 236 -71.23 12.46 -35.27
CA ALA A 236 -72.34 13.37 -35.54
C ALA A 236 -72.10 14.22 -36.81
N GLN A 237 -70.86 14.67 -37.06
CA GLN A 237 -70.52 15.32 -38.33
C GLN A 237 -70.61 14.35 -39.52
N GLY A 238 -70.18 13.10 -39.35
CA GLY A 238 -70.28 12.02 -40.32
C GLY A 238 -71.72 11.75 -40.74
N TRP A 239 -72.64 11.62 -39.77
CA TRP A 239 -74.07 11.48 -40.05
C TRP A 239 -74.67 12.69 -40.79
N ARG A 240 -74.24 13.92 -40.48
CA ARG A 240 -74.64 15.12 -41.25
C ARG A 240 -74.11 15.09 -42.68
N ALA A 241 -72.86 14.71 -42.87
CA ALA A 241 -72.25 14.57 -44.20
C ALA A 241 -72.97 13.48 -45.02
N PHE A 242 -73.26 12.34 -44.40
CA PHE A 242 -74.02 11.25 -44.99
C PHE A 242 -75.38 11.69 -45.54
N LEU A 243 -76.16 12.42 -44.73
CA LEU A 243 -77.48 12.94 -45.12
C LEU A 243 -77.43 13.96 -46.27
N ASN A 244 -76.29 14.64 -46.43
CA ASN A 244 -76.04 15.59 -47.53
C ASN A 244 -75.57 14.89 -48.81
N LEU A 245 -74.68 13.92 -48.69
CA LEU A 245 -74.05 13.20 -49.82
C LEU A 245 -75.01 12.23 -50.50
N TYR A 246 -75.93 11.62 -49.75
CA TYR A 246 -76.89 10.64 -50.27
C TYR A 246 -78.34 11.15 -50.11
N PRO A 247 -78.78 12.17 -50.86
CA PRO A 247 -80.10 12.77 -50.68
C PRO A 247 -81.24 11.79 -50.97
N ASN A 248 -81.01 10.80 -51.84
CA ASN A 248 -82.02 9.86 -52.34
C ASN A 248 -81.89 8.44 -51.75
N THR A 249 -81.07 8.23 -50.71
CA THR A 249 -80.90 6.89 -50.10
C THR A 249 -82.14 6.48 -49.29
N SER A 250 -82.45 5.17 -49.31
CA SER A 250 -83.49 4.58 -48.44
C SER A 250 -83.14 4.66 -46.95
N LEU A 251 -81.86 4.85 -46.60
CA LEU A 251 -81.35 4.89 -45.22
C LEU A 251 -81.50 6.26 -44.53
N ARG A 252 -82.10 7.25 -45.21
CA ARG A 252 -82.23 8.61 -44.71
C ARG A 252 -83.01 8.70 -43.37
N PRO A 253 -84.14 8.01 -43.16
CA PRO A 253 -84.88 8.08 -41.89
C PRO A 253 -84.06 7.57 -40.71
N ASP A 254 -83.38 6.44 -40.90
CA ASP A 254 -82.59 5.82 -39.84
C ASP A 254 -81.33 6.65 -39.52
N ALA A 255 -80.67 7.20 -40.55
CA ALA A 255 -79.51 8.09 -40.37
C ALA A 255 -79.90 9.39 -39.63
N THR A 256 -81.11 9.91 -39.89
CA THR A 256 -81.64 11.08 -39.17
C THR A 256 -81.86 10.78 -37.70
N LYS A 257 -82.42 9.60 -37.40
CA LYS A 257 -82.60 9.13 -36.02
C LYS A 257 -81.27 8.97 -35.30
N GLN A 258 -80.28 8.34 -35.95
CA GLN A 258 -78.94 8.18 -35.39
C GLN A 258 -78.27 9.51 -35.08
N LEU A 259 -78.38 10.50 -35.96
CA LEU A 259 -77.85 11.85 -35.70
C LEU A 259 -78.51 12.51 -34.48
N GLN A 260 -79.83 12.37 -34.33
CA GLN A 260 -80.55 12.96 -33.21
C GLN A 260 -80.16 12.31 -31.86
N GLU A 261 -80.01 10.99 -31.82
CA GLU A 261 -79.56 10.26 -30.63
C GLU A 261 -78.13 10.66 -30.26
N GLN A 262 -77.24 10.78 -31.25
CA GLN A 262 -75.85 11.24 -31.08
C GLN A 262 -75.79 12.65 -30.47
N GLU A 263 -76.59 13.59 -30.98
CA GLU A 263 -76.64 14.97 -30.48
C GLU A 263 -77.13 15.05 -29.03
N GLN A 264 -78.07 14.18 -28.63
CA GLN A 264 -78.54 14.12 -27.24
C GLN A 264 -77.47 13.65 -26.26
N TYR A 265 -76.74 12.59 -26.60
CA TYR A 265 -75.65 12.09 -25.76
C TYR A 265 -74.48 13.09 -25.69
N LEU A 266 -74.17 13.79 -26.79
CA LEU A 266 -73.13 14.81 -26.81
C LEU A 266 -73.47 16.03 -25.95
N ALA A 267 -74.75 16.27 -25.66
CA ALA A 267 -75.19 17.33 -24.76
C ALA A 267 -75.09 16.95 -23.27
N ASP A 268 -74.93 15.67 -22.90
CA ASP A 268 -74.82 15.22 -21.50
C ASP A 268 -73.36 15.31 -20.98
N PRO A 269 -73.06 16.16 -19.98
CA PRO A 269 -71.71 16.30 -19.43
C PRO A 269 -71.13 15.00 -18.82
N ALA A 270 -71.99 14.09 -18.34
CA ALA A 270 -71.54 12.81 -17.80
C ALA A 270 -71.10 11.84 -18.91
N TRP A 271 -71.74 11.89 -20.08
CA TRP A 271 -71.32 11.12 -21.24
C TRP A 271 -69.99 11.64 -21.78
N GLN A 272 -69.84 12.97 -21.86
CA GLN A 272 -68.58 13.62 -22.23
C GLN A 272 -67.42 13.22 -21.30
N ALA A 273 -67.69 13.06 -19.99
CA ALA A 273 -66.69 12.55 -19.05
C ALA A 273 -66.29 11.09 -19.36
N GLY A 274 -67.22 10.25 -19.83
CA GLY A 274 -66.96 8.87 -20.20
C GLY A 274 -66.11 8.76 -21.46
N VAL A 275 -66.44 9.55 -22.48
CA VAL A 275 -65.65 9.67 -23.72
C VAL A 275 -64.24 10.17 -23.41
N LYS A 276 -64.11 11.24 -22.62
CA LYS A 276 -62.82 11.74 -22.14
C LYS A 276 -62.04 10.65 -21.40
N GLY A 277 -62.71 9.88 -20.56
CA GLY A 277 -62.10 8.78 -19.81
C GLY A 277 -61.52 7.68 -20.70
N LYS A 278 -62.23 7.27 -21.76
CA LYS A 278 -61.72 6.29 -22.73
C LYS A 278 -60.57 6.85 -23.55
N ALA A 279 -60.64 8.13 -23.96
CA ALA A 279 -59.56 8.78 -24.71
C ALA A 279 -58.27 8.90 -23.88
N LEU A 280 -58.38 9.26 -22.60
CA LEU A 280 -57.23 9.29 -21.68
C LEU A 280 -56.62 7.89 -21.50
N LEU A 281 -57.45 6.85 -21.49
CA LEU A 281 -56.97 5.47 -21.41
C LEU A 281 -56.19 5.05 -22.66
N GLU A 282 -56.63 5.46 -23.85
CA GLU A 282 -55.90 5.22 -25.10
C GLU A 282 -54.60 6.02 -25.17
N ALA A 283 -54.60 7.27 -24.66
CA ALA A 283 -53.43 8.12 -24.55
C ALA A 283 -52.43 7.67 -23.46
N GLY A 284 -52.77 6.62 -22.68
CA GLY A 284 -51.93 6.08 -21.60
C GLY A 284 -52.05 6.80 -20.26
N ASP A 285 -52.87 7.86 -20.15
CA ASP A 285 -53.19 8.53 -18.88
C ASP A 285 -54.26 7.73 -18.10
N ASN A 286 -53.81 6.67 -17.45
CA ASN A 286 -54.71 5.79 -16.71
C ASN A 286 -55.34 6.50 -15.50
N VAL A 287 -54.63 7.39 -14.82
CA VAL A 287 -55.12 8.10 -13.62
C VAL A 287 -56.21 9.10 -13.98
N GLY A 288 -55.99 9.91 -15.03
CA GLY A 288 -56.99 10.82 -15.56
C GLY A 288 -58.20 10.08 -16.15
N ALA A 289 -57.96 8.92 -16.78
CA ALA A 289 -59.01 8.04 -17.27
C ALA A 289 -59.91 7.54 -16.13
N GLU A 290 -59.34 7.06 -15.03
CA GLU A 290 -60.09 6.57 -13.87
C GLU A 290 -61.04 7.63 -13.31
N ALA A 291 -60.54 8.85 -13.07
CA ALA A 291 -61.34 9.95 -12.54
C ALA A 291 -62.51 10.33 -13.47
N SER A 292 -62.26 10.33 -14.78
CA SER A 292 -63.26 10.70 -15.80
C SER A 292 -64.30 9.59 -16.00
N LEU A 293 -63.89 8.33 -16.01
CA LEU A 293 -64.77 7.16 -16.12
C LEU A 293 -65.68 7.00 -14.90
N LEU A 294 -65.16 7.20 -13.68
CA LEU A 294 -65.97 7.14 -12.47
C LEU A 294 -67.09 8.19 -12.45
N ARG A 295 -66.82 9.38 -13.00
CA ARG A 295 -67.85 10.44 -13.15
C ARG A 295 -68.96 10.02 -14.11
N ALA A 296 -68.60 9.35 -15.22
CA ALA A 296 -69.56 8.85 -16.21
C ALA A 296 -70.42 7.69 -15.67
N ILE A 297 -69.78 6.72 -15.00
CA ILE A 297 -70.44 5.52 -14.44
C ILE A 297 -71.49 5.89 -13.39
N LYS A 298 -71.31 7.02 -12.69
CA LYS A 298 -72.33 7.52 -11.74
C LYS A 298 -73.67 7.80 -12.42
N ARG A 299 -73.66 8.27 -13.68
CA ARG A 299 -74.87 8.55 -14.48
C ARG A 299 -75.28 7.35 -15.34
N TYR A 300 -74.30 6.57 -15.81
CA TYR A 300 -74.48 5.41 -16.68
C TYR A 300 -73.92 4.12 -16.05
N PRO A 301 -74.51 3.63 -14.95
CA PRO A 301 -73.96 2.48 -14.21
C PRO A 301 -74.13 1.14 -14.95
N GLN A 302 -74.96 1.10 -16.00
CA GLN A 302 -75.26 -0.09 -16.81
C GLN A 302 -74.47 -0.13 -18.12
N ASP A 303 -73.51 0.78 -18.33
CA ASP A 303 -72.66 0.76 -19.52
C ASP A 303 -71.46 -0.18 -19.29
N SER A 304 -71.51 -1.35 -19.92
CA SER A 304 -70.46 -2.38 -19.84
C SER A 304 -69.10 -1.86 -20.32
N SER A 305 -69.08 -0.98 -21.31
CA SER A 305 -67.88 -0.43 -21.94
C SER A 305 -67.17 0.55 -21.00
N LEU A 306 -67.90 1.40 -20.27
CA LEU A 306 -67.34 2.29 -19.25
C LEU A 306 -66.75 1.51 -18.07
N LEU A 307 -67.44 0.47 -17.59
CA LEU A 307 -66.94 -0.41 -16.52
C LEU A 307 -65.72 -1.23 -16.96
N GLY A 308 -65.74 -1.77 -18.18
CA GLY A 308 -64.60 -2.48 -18.76
C GLY A 308 -63.39 -1.56 -18.95
N SER A 309 -63.60 -0.33 -19.41
CA SER A 309 -62.54 0.69 -19.54
C SER A 309 -61.97 1.09 -18.18
N LEU A 310 -62.82 1.21 -17.15
CA LEU A 310 -62.37 1.44 -15.78
C LEU A 310 -61.50 0.28 -15.30
N GLY A 311 -61.91 -0.96 -15.56
CA GLY A 311 -61.11 -2.15 -15.26
C GLY A 311 -59.73 -2.14 -15.94
N VAL A 312 -59.66 -1.77 -17.22
CA VAL A 312 -58.38 -1.67 -17.94
C VAL A 312 -57.50 -0.55 -17.39
N SER A 313 -58.07 0.61 -17.08
CA SER A 313 -57.34 1.71 -16.44
C SER A 313 -56.73 1.27 -15.11
N LEU A 314 -57.54 0.65 -14.25
CA LEU A 314 -57.09 0.16 -12.94
C LEU A 314 -56.01 -0.92 -13.08
N MET A 315 -56.16 -1.84 -14.03
CA MET A 315 -55.16 -2.87 -14.33
C MET A 315 -53.81 -2.25 -14.74
N ARG A 316 -53.81 -1.24 -15.61
CA ARG A 316 -52.59 -0.56 -16.06
C ARG A 316 -51.91 0.26 -14.96
N GLN A 317 -52.64 0.57 -13.89
CA GLN A 317 -52.11 1.19 -12.67
C GLN A 317 -51.68 0.15 -11.62
N ASN A 318 -51.64 -1.14 -11.96
CA ASN A 318 -51.41 -2.27 -11.03
C ASN A 318 -52.42 -2.35 -9.88
N LYS A 319 -53.62 -1.75 -10.02
CA LYS A 319 -54.73 -1.82 -9.06
C LYS A 319 -55.58 -3.07 -9.34
N HIS A 320 -54.98 -4.26 -9.27
CA HIS A 320 -55.57 -5.52 -9.75
C HIS A 320 -56.87 -5.91 -9.05
N GLU A 321 -57.04 -5.63 -7.76
CA GLU A 321 -58.28 -5.91 -7.02
C GLU A 321 -59.45 -5.04 -7.51
N ALA A 322 -59.21 -3.74 -7.68
CA ALA A 322 -60.21 -2.83 -8.19
C ALA A 322 -60.56 -3.14 -9.66
N ALA A 323 -59.55 -3.50 -10.46
CA ALA A 323 -59.73 -3.94 -11.84
C ALA A 323 -60.57 -5.22 -11.94
N TYR A 324 -60.27 -6.24 -11.13
CA TYR A 324 -61.05 -7.48 -11.05
C TYR A 324 -62.54 -7.18 -10.79
N ASN A 325 -62.83 -6.34 -9.80
CA ASN A 325 -64.20 -5.97 -9.45
C ASN A 325 -64.91 -5.21 -10.58
N ALA A 326 -64.20 -4.35 -11.31
CA ALA A 326 -64.74 -3.64 -12.46
C ALA A 326 -65.06 -4.61 -13.62
N PHE A 327 -64.18 -5.58 -13.90
CA PHE A 327 -64.43 -6.60 -14.94
C PHE A 327 -65.54 -7.58 -14.56
N VAL A 328 -65.69 -7.95 -13.28
CA VAL A 328 -66.85 -8.74 -12.80
C VAL A 328 -68.14 -8.02 -13.19
N LYS A 329 -68.27 -6.74 -12.83
CA LYS A 329 -69.46 -5.94 -13.14
C LYS A 329 -69.66 -5.80 -14.64
N ALA A 330 -68.63 -5.44 -15.40
CA ALA A 330 -68.70 -5.30 -16.86
C ALA A 330 -69.18 -6.60 -17.54
N SER A 331 -68.62 -7.76 -17.15
CA SER A 331 -68.98 -9.06 -17.71
C SER A 331 -70.40 -9.52 -17.37
N SER A 332 -70.98 -9.00 -16.28
CA SER A 332 -72.32 -9.38 -15.83
C SER A 332 -73.46 -8.65 -16.56
N ILE A 333 -73.16 -7.53 -17.22
CA ILE A 333 -74.14 -6.68 -17.91
C ILE A 333 -73.94 -6.64 -19.43
N GLU A 334 -72.82 -7.16 -19.93
CA GLU A 334 -72.50 -7.22 -21.36
C GLU A 334 -73.35 -8.27 -22.09
N GLN A 335 -73.88 -7.89 -23.26
CA GLN A 335 -74.66 -8.79 -24.13
C GLN A 335 -73.90 -9.20 -25.38
N ASP A 336 -72.91 -8.41 -25.80
CA ASP A 336 -72.05 -8.76 -26.93
C ASP A 336 -71.06 -9.87 -26.54
N THR A 337 -71.10 -10.99 -27.27
CA THR A 337 -70.32 -12.19 -26.96
C THR A 337 -68.81 -11.92 -26.97
N PHE A 338 -68.33 -11.06 -27.87
CA PHE A 338 -66.90 -10.74 -27.96
C PHE A 338 -66.44 -9.95 -26.73
N TRP A 339 -67.18 -8.91 -26.36
CA TRP A 339 -66.84 -8.10 -25.20
C TRP A 339 -67.01 -8.87 -23.89
N MET A 340 -68.01 -9.75 -23.80
CA MET A 340 -68.21 -10.62 -22.64
C MET A 340 -67.00 -11.53 -22.40
N THR A 341 -66.52 -12.22 -23.44
CA THR A 341 -65.31 -13.05 -23.36
C THR A 341 -64.09 -12.22 -22.97
N LYS A 342 -63.90 -11.05 -23.59
CA LYS A 342 -62.80 -10.13 -23.26
C LYS A 342 -62.79 -9.75 -21.77
N TRP A 343 -63.94 -9.40 -21.20
CA TRP A 343 -64.04 -9.05 -19.78
C TRP A 343 -63.81 -10.25 -18.87
N GLN A 344 -64.22 -11.46 -19.27
CA GLN A 344 -63.96 -12.69 -18.52
C GLN A 344 -62.47 -13.05 -18.47
N ASP A 345 -61.76 -12.91 -19.58
CA ASP A 345 -60.32 -13.18 -19.65
C ASP A 345 -59.53 -12.18 -18.79
N LEU A 346 -59.87 -10.89 -18.90
CA LEU A 346 -59.24 -9.84 -18.10
C LEU A 346 -59.56 -9.98 -16.60
N LYS A 347 -60.76 -10.45 -16.25
CA LYS A 347 -61.13 -10.83 -14.88
C LYS A 347 -60.24 -11.96 -14.37
N ALA A 348 -60.10 -13.05 -15.12
CA ALA A 348 -59.30 -14.21 -14.70
C ALA A 348 -57.82 -13.85 -14.53
N ALA A 349 -57.26 -13.06 -15.45
CA ALA A 349 -55.89 -12.58 -15.36
C ALA A 349 -55.66 -11.71 -14.11
N ASN A 350 -56.54 -10.73 -13.85
CA ASN A 350 -56.40 -9.84 -12.70
C ASN A 350 -56.66 -10.52 -11.35
N TYR A 351 -57.50 -11.57 -11.32
CA TYR A 351 -57.70 -12.37 -10.12
C TYR A 351 -56.38 -13.00 -9.63
N GLN A 352 -55.59 -13.55 -10.56
CA GLN A 352 -54.29 -14.15 -10.22
C GLN A 352 -53.30 -13.10 -9.72
N TRP A 353 -53.16 -11.97 -10.43
CA TRP A 353 -52.26 -10.89 -10.02
C TRP A 353 -52.63 -10.29 -8.66
N MET A 354 -53.92 -10.15 -8.37
CA MET A 354 -54.41 -9.75 -7.05
C MET A 354 -53.97 -10.72 -5.95
N LEU A 355 -54.06 -12.03 -6.18
CA LEU A 355 -53.64 -13.04 -5.20
C LEU A 355 -52.12 -13.02 -4.97
N LEU A 356 -51.33 -12.80 -6.03
CA LEU A 356 -49.88 -12.63 -5.93
C LEU A 356 -49.53 -11.37 -5.12
N GLN A 357 -50.15 -10.24 -5.43
CA GLN A 357 -49.93 -8.97 -4.70
C GLN A 357 -50.26 -9.09 -3.20
N LYS A 358 -51.37 -9.74 -2.85
CA LYS A 358 -51.72 -10.01 -1.44
C LYS A 358 -50.68 -10.91 -0.74
N GLY A 359 -50.04 -11.80 -1.50
CA GLY A 359 -48.91 -12.60 -1.04
C GLY A 359 -47.65 -11.76 -0.82
N ASP A 360 -47.31 -10.90 -1.78
CA ASP A 360 -46.13 -10.02 -1.74
C ASP A 360 -46.23 -8.99 -0.59
N GLU A 361 -47.38 -8.33 -0.41
CA GLU A 361 -47.61 -7.39 0.69
C GLU A 361 -47.53 -8.06 2.07
N ALA A 362 -47.94 -9.33 2.18
CA ALA A 362 -47.79 -10.10 3.41
C ALA A 362 -46.32 -10.49 3.65
N LEU A 363 -45.59 -10.84 2.58
CA LEU A 363 -44.17 -11.14 2.63
C LEU A 363 -43.32 -9.94 3.05
N GLU A 364 -43.62 -8.73 2.53
CA GLU A 364 -42.96 -7.48 2.93
C GLU A 364 -43.19 -7.15 4.42
N ARG A 365 -44.40 -7.43 4.91
CA ARG A 365 -44.75 -7.34 6.34
C ARG A 365 -44.16 -8.46 7.19
N LYS A 366 -43.43 -9.41 6.59
CA LYS A 366 -42.89 -10.63 7.21
C LYS A 366 -43.96 -11.54 7.83
N ASP A 367 -45.20 -11.46 7.35
CA ASP A 367 -46.31 -12.36 7.72
C ASP A 367 -46.33 -13.56 6.77
N TYR A 368 -45.40 -14.49 6.99
CA TYR A 368 -45.16 -15.65 6.13
C TYR A 368 -46.36 -16.63 6.03
N PRO A 369 -47.13 -16.91 7.10
CA PRO A 369 -48.33 -17.75 7.00
C PRO A 369 -49.40 -17.15 6.08
N VAL A 370 -49.64 -15.84 6.16
CA VAL A 370 -50.60 -15.15 5.29
C VAL A 370 -50.08 -15.09 3.85
N ALA A 371 -48.78 -14.84 3.65
CA ALA A 371 -48.15 -14.87 2.32
C ALA A 371 -48.30 -16.25 1.65
N LYS A 372 -48.00 -17.34 2.39
CA LYS A 372 -48.14 -18.72 1.89
C LYS A 372 -49.58 -19.06 1.52
N LYS A 373 -50.57 -18.57 2.28
CA LYS A 373 -52.00 -18.76 1.97
C LYS A 373 -52.34 -18.16 0.61
N TRP A 374 -51.97 -16.90 0.38
CA TRP A 374 -52.28 -16.21 -0.87
C TRP A 374 -51.57 -16.79 -2.08
N TYR A 375 -50.27 -17.13 -1.96
CA TYR A 375 -49.56 -17.80 -3.06
C TYR A 375 -50.10 -19.19 -3.38
N ARG A 376 -50.56 -19.97 -2.40
CA ARG A 376 -51.24 -21.26 -2.66
C ARG A 376 -52.53 -21.07 -3.46
N GLN A 377 -53.31 -20.04 -3.14
CA GLN A 377 -54.52 -19.69 -3.90
C GLN A 377 -54.17 -19.22 -5.31
N ALA A 378 -53.12 -18.41 -5.49
CA ALA A 378 -52.63 -17.99 -6.81
C ALA A 378 -52.21 -19.20 -7.67
N ASN A 379 -51.52 -20.18 -7.06
CA ASN A 379 -51.11 -21.41 -7.73
C ASN A 379 -52.30 -22.31 -8.14
N GLN A 380 -53.39 -22.31 -7.35
CA GLN A 380 -54.62 -23.02 -7.71
C GLN A 380 -55.39 -22.32 -8.84
N ALA A 381 -55.33 -20.98 -8.90
CA ALA A 381 -55.96 -20.21 -9.98
C ALA A 381 -55.30 -20.48 -11.35
N LYS A 382 -53.98 -20.76 -11.38
CA LYS A 382 -53.25 -21.13 -12.60
C LYS A 382 -52.10 -22.09 -12.28
N LEU A 383 -52.32 -23.37 -12.57
CA LEU A 383 -51.40 -24.46 -12.17
C LEU A 383 -50.05 -24.46 -12.89
N ASN A 384 -49.95 -23.83 -14.07
CA ASN A 384 -48.74 -23.82 -14.91
C ASN A 384 -47.98 -22.48 -14.84
N ASP A 385 -48.09 -21.75 -13.73
CA ASP A 385 -47.40 -20.47 -13.54
C ASP A 385 -46.24 -20.61 -12.52
N PRO A 386 -44.99 -20.22 -12.87
CA PRO A 386 -43.88 -20.29 -11.93
C PRO A 386 -43.93 -19.21 -10.83
N ALA A 387 -44.65 -18.09 -11.01
CA ALA A 387 -44.60 -16.95 -10.09
C ALA A 387 -45.08 -17.27 -8.65
N PRO A 388 -46.20 -17.99 -8.44
CA PRO A 388 -46.62 -18.42 -7.11
C PRO A 388 -45.60 -19.32 -6.39
N LEU A 389 -44.88 -20.17 -7.13
CA LEU A 389 -43.83 -21.04 -6.56
C LEU A 389 -42.61 -20.24 -6.12
N ILE A 390 -42.24 -19.20 -6.87
CA ILE A 390 -41.18 -18.26 -6.48
C ILE A 390 -41.58 -17.52 -5.20
N GLY A 391 -42.81 -16.98 -5.11
CA GLY A 391 -43.31 -16.32 -3.90
C GLY A 391 -43.35 -17.24 -2.66
N LEU A 392 -43.79 -18.49 -2.83
CA LEU A 392 -43.73 -19.50 -1.76
C LEU A 392 -42.29 -19.78 -1.30
N SER A 393 -41.33 -19.78 -2.22
CA SER A 393 -39.92 -19.97 -1.88
C SER A 393 -39.38 -18.82 -1.03
N TYR A 394 -39.76 -17.57 -1.32
CA TYR A 394 -39.35 -16.41 -0.53
C TYR A 394 -39.96 -16.43 0.87
N ALA A 395 -41.24 -16.82 1.00
CA ALA A 395 -41.87 -16.99 2.30
C ALA A 395 -41.22 -18.12 3.13
N ALA A 396 -40.79 -19.21 2.49
CA ALA A 396 -40.06 -20.29 3.18
C ALA A 396 -38.68 -19.83 3.67
N ARG A 397 -37.91 -19.10 2.84
CA ARG A 397 -36.62 -18.52 3.26
C ARG A 397 -36.76 -17.53 4.40
N GLY A 398 -37.83 -16.73 4.40
CA GLY A 398 -38.11 -15.78 5.48
C GLY A 398 -38.35 -16.46 6.84
N GLU A 399 -38.83 -17.71 6.83
CA GLU A 399 -38.95 -18.58 8.00
C GLU A 399 -37.69 -19.44 8.26
N SER A 400 -36.59 -19.14 7.56
CA SER A 400 -35.33 -19.92 7.60
C SER A 400 -35.46 -21.37 7.13
N ASP A 401 -36.45 -21.69 6.31
CA ASP A 401 -36.66 -23.00 5.69
C ASP A 401 -36.11 -23.03 4.25
N ASP A 402 -34.79 -23.07 4.15
CA ASP A 402 -34.07 -23.11 2.87
C ASP A 402 -34.31 -24.40 2.07
N ILE A 403 -34.60 -25.52 2.75
CA ILE A 403 -34.86 -26.82 2.12
C ILE A 403 -36.16 -26.75 1.30
N THR A 404 -37.24 -26.25 1.92
CA THR A 404 -38.51 -26.08 1.22
C THR A 404 -38.39 -25.03 0.10
N ALA A 405 -37.63 -23.97 0.33
CA ALA A 405 -37.40 -22.94 -0.68
C ALA A 405 -36.70 -23.49 -1.94
N GLU A 406 -35.65 -24.31 -1.77
CA GLU A 406 -34.93 -24.94 -2.87
C GLU A 406 -35.85 -25.90 -3.65
N ALA A 407 -36.62 -26.74 -2.97
CA ALA A 407 -37.56 -27.67 -3.60
C ALA A 407 -38.62 -26.95 -4.47
N LEU A 408 -39.13 -25.81 -4.00
CA LEU A 408 -40.09 -24.98 -4.73
C LEU A 408 -39.47 -24.35 -5.99
N LEU A 409 -38.24 -23.85 -5.91
CA LEU A 409 -37.53 -23.26 -7.05
C LEU A 409 -37.13 -24.31 -8.10
N VAL A 410 -36.72 -25.51 -7.69
CA VAL A 410 -36.48 -26.63 -8.61
C VAL A 410 -37.75 -27.01 -9.36
N ARG A 411 -38.91 -26.99 -8.69
CA ARG A 411 -40.20 -27.22 -9.34
C ARG A 411 -40.54 -26.09 -10.33
N ALA A 412 -40.32 -24.83 -9.96
CA ALA A 412 -40.53 -23.69 -10.85
C ALA A 412 -39.63 -23.78 -12.10
N ARG A 413 -38.37 -24.22 -11.95
CA ARG A 413 -37.41 -24.41 -13.04
C ARG A 413 -37.80 -25.53 -14.00
N LYS A 414 -38.46 -26.58 -13.50
CA LYS A 414 -38.99 -27.67 -14.35
C LYS A 414 -40.19 -27.20 -15.19
N LEU A 415 -41.01 -26.30 -14.66
CA LEU A 415 -42.17 -25.76 -15.39
C LEU A 415 -41.76 -24.81 -16.51
N ASP A 416 -40.77 -23.94 -16.24
CA ASP A 416 -40.24 -22.99 -17.21
C ASP A 416 -38.71 -22.92 -17.11
N PRO A 417 -37.99 -23.79 -17.86
CA PRO A 417 -36.53 -23.82 -17.87
C PRO A 417 -35.88 -22.54 -18.42
N GLY A 418 -36.62 -21.63 -19.07
CA GLY A 418 -36.08 -20.38 -19.61
C GLY A 418 -36.31 -19.16 -18.71
N ASN A 419 -36.95 -19.33 -17.55
CA ASN A 419 -37.39 -18.20 -16.74
C ASN A 419 -36.24 -17.53 -15.96
N ALA A 420 -35.86 -16.31 -16.39
CA ALA A 420 -34.82 -15.53 -15.74
C ALA A 420 -35.10 -15.23 -14.25
N SER A 421 -36.37 -15.09 -13.85
CA SER A 421 -36.74 -14.82 -12.44
C SER A 421 -36.47 -16.03 -11.54
N VAL A 422 -36.66 -17.25 -12.06
CA VAL A 422 -36.32 -18.49 -11.34
C VAL A 422 -34.81 -18.60 -11.14
N VAL A 423 -34.01 -18.33 -12.19
CA VAL A 423 -32.53 -18.36 -12.10
C VAL A 423 -32.03 -17.34 -11.08
N ARG A 424 -32.54 -16.09 -11.11
CA ARG A 424 -32.19 -15.06 -10.12
C ARG A 424 -32.56 -15.48 -8.69
N ALA A 425 -33.71 -16.11 -8.50
CA ALA A 425 -34.13 -16.60 -7.20
C ALA A 425 -33.21 -17.72 -6.68
N MET A 426 -32.78 -18.64 -7.55
CA MET A 426 -31.81 -19.71 -7.21
C MET A 426 -30.42 -19.14 -6.90
N VAL A 427 -29.91 -18.20 -7.70
CA VAL A 427 -28.61 -17.54 -7.44
C VAL A 427 -28.63 -16.83 -6.08
N ARG A 428 -29.70 -16.09 -5.76
CA ARG A 428 -29.84 -15.43 -4.44
C ARG A 428 -29.93 -16.39 -3.26
N LEU A 429 -30.52 -17.58 -3.46
CA LEU A 429 -30.58 -18.62 -2.42
C LEU A 429 -29.19 -19.23 -2.20
N TYR A 430 -28.48 -19.57 -3.27
CA TYR A 430 -27.14 -20.15 -3.15
C TYR A 430 -26.11 -19.15 -2.62
N GLN A 431 -26.20 -17.88 -3.01
CA GLN A 431 -25.30 -16.84 -2.50
C GLN A 431 -25.42 -16.65 -0.98
N SER A 432 -26.63 -16.79 -0.40
CA SER A 432 -26.81 -16.71 1.06
C SER A 432 -26.28 -17.95 1.80
N GLN A 433 -26.09 -19.07 1.11
CA GLN A 433 -25.52 -20.30 1.68
C GLN A 433 -23.99 -20.29 1.57
N SER A 434 -23.46 -20.11 0.35
CA SER A 434 -22.05 -19.81 0.13
C SER A 434 -21.83 -19.16 -1.27
N PRO A 435 -20.90 -18.21 -1.40
CA PRO A 435 -20.56 -17.61 -2.69
C PRO A 435 -20.14 -18.64 -3.75
N GLU A 436 -19.43 -19.70 -3.34
CA GLU A 436 -18.92 -20.77 -4.22
C GLU A 436 -20.07 -21.59 -4.81
N LYS A 437 -21.13 -21.83 -4.03
CA LYS A 437 -22.31 -22.56 -4.49
C LYS A 437 -23.06 -21.77 -5.57
N ALA A 438 -23.10 -20.44 -5.45
CA ALA A 438 -23.69 -19.57 -6.47
C ALA A 438 -22.87 -19.53 -7.77
N GLU A 439 -21.54 -19.48 -7.68
CA GLU A 439 -20.65 -19.56 -8.86
C GLU A 439 -20.81 -20.89 -9.59
N HIS A 440 -20.76 -22.02 -8.87
CA HIS A 440 -20.91 -23.34 -9.48
C HIS A 440 -22.27 -23.51 -10.18
N TYR A 441 -23.33 -22.96 -9.60
CA TYR A 441 -24.64 -22.95 -10.25
C TYR A 441 -24.63 -22.13 -11.55
N LEU A 442 -24.06 -20.92 -11.55
CA LEU A 442 -23.94 -20.08 -12.75
C LEU A 442 -23.11 -20.76 -13.85
N ASP A 443 -22.04 -21.47 -13.48
CA ASP A 443 -21.21 -22.22 -14.42
C ASP A 443 -21.93 -23.44 -15.01
N SER A 444 -22.92 -24.00 -14.31
CA SER A 444 -23.74 -25.13 -14.79
C SER A 444 -24.85 -24.72 -15.79
N LEU A 445 -25.10 -23.42 -15.98
CA LEU A 445 -26.11 -22.91 -16.90
C LEU A 445 -25.72 -23.09 -18.38
N THR A 446 -26.69 -23.01 -19.29
CA THR A 446 -26.43 -23.08 -20.74
C THR A 446 -25.67 -21.83 -21.24
N PRO A 447 -24.97 -21.87 -22.39
CA PRO A 447 -24.20 -20.72 -22.90
C PRO A 447 -25.01 -19.43 -23.05
N LYS A 448 -26.28 -19.55 -23.46
CA LYS A 448 -27.20 -18.41 -23.60
C LYS A 448 -27.51 -17.76 -22.25
N GLU A 449 -27.75 -18.58 -21.22
CA GLU A 449 -28.02 -18.10 -19.86
C GLU A 449 -26.76 -17.55 -19.19
N GLN A 450 -25.60 -18.17 -19.41
CA GLN A 450 -24.32 -17.65 -18.94
C GLN A 450 -24.05 -16.23 -19.46
N GLN A 451 -24.44 -15.94 -20.71
CA GLN A 451 -24.32 -14.60 -21.29
C GLN A 451 -25.29 -13.60 -20.64
N GLU A 452 -26.52 -13.99 -20.33
CA GLU A 452 -27.50 -13.14 -19.65
C GLU A 452 -27.06 -12.77 -18.22
N PHE A 453 -26.40 -13.69 -17.51
CA PHE A 453 -25.94 -13.50 -16.12
C PHE A 453 -24.45 -13.13 -16.00
N GLN A 454 -23.79 -12.74 -17.10
CA GLN A 454 -22.36 -12.43 -17.12
C GLN A 454 -21.97 -11.31 -16.14
N SER A 455 -22.82 -10.29 -15.97
CA SER A 455 -22.58 -9.18 -15.04
C SER A 455 -22.60 -9.64 -13.58
N VAL A 456 -23.56 -10.50 -13.22
CA VAL A 456 -23.67 -11.10 -11.88
C VAL A 456 -22.45 -11.99 -11.59
N ARG A 457 -22.03 -12.79 -12.57
CA ARG A 457 -20.82 -13.63 -12.48
C ARG A 457 -19.56 -12.79 -12.27
N ARG A 458 -19.42 -11.67 -13.00
CA ARG A 458 -18.29 -10.74 -12.84
C ARG A 458 -18.24 -10.12 -11.45
N GLY A 459 -19.39 -9.71 -10.91
CA GLY A 459 -19.50 -9.15 -9.56
C GLY A 459 -19.03 -10.13 -8.47
N LEU A 460 -19.54 -11.37 -8.50
CA LEU A 460 -19.14 -12.42 -7.55
C LEU A 460 -17.62 -12.71 -7.60
N MET A 461 -17.05 -12.76 -8.80
CA MET A 461 -15.61 -12.97 -8.97
C MET A 461 -14.78 -11.80 -8.40
N LEU A 462 -15.25 -10.56 -8.56
CA LEU A 462 -14.59 -9.37 -8.02
C LEU A 462 -14.64 -9.36 -6.48
N ASP A 463 -15.79 -9.69 -5.88
CA ASP A 463 -15.96 -9.79 -4.43
C ASP A 463 -15.02 -10.82 -3.82
N ARG A 464 -14.88 -12.00 -4.46
CA ARG A 464 -13.95 -13.04 -4.00
C ARG A 464 -12.48 -12.58 -4.05
N LEU A 465 -12.08 -11.93 -5.13
CA LEU A 465 -10.70 -11.43 -5.26
C LEU A 465 -10.39 -10.33 -4.24
N ASN A 466 -11.35 -9.46 -3.94
CA ASN A 466 -11.22 -8.47 -2.87
C ASN A 466 -11.10 -9.14 -1.49
N ALA A 467 -11.92 -10.14 -1.17
CA ALA A 467 -11.82 -10.88 0.09
C ALA A 467 -10.46 -11.60 0.25
N GLN A 468 -9.95 -12.22 -0.83
CA GLN A 468 -8.61 -12.82 -0.83
C GLN A 468 -7.50 -11.79 -0.59
N ALA A 469 -7.61 -10.61 -1.22
CA ALA A 469 -6.68 -9.52 -1.00
C ALA A 469 -6.72 -9.00 0.44
N ASP A 470 -7.92 -8.90 1.05
CA ASP A 470 -8.08 -8.47 2.45
C ASP A 470 -7.47 -9.48 3.43
N ASP A 471 -7.69 -10.77 3.22
CA ASP A 471 -7.08 -11.85 4.01
C ASP A 471 -5.56 -11.90 3.91
N ALA A 472 -5.01 -11.66 2.72
CA ALA A 472 -3.57 -11.57 2.51
C ALA A 472 -2.99 -10.30 3.16
N THR A 473 -3.70 -9.18 3.09
CA THR A 473 -3.30 -7.90 3.75
C THR A 473 -3.22 -8.06 5.26
N ARG A 474 -4.20 -8.74 5.90
CA ARG A 474 -4.18 -9.02 7.34
C ARG A 474 -2.97 -9.86 7.80
N ARG A 475 -2.39 -10.65 6.89
CA ARG A 475 -1.21 -11.48 7.13
C ARG A 475 0.09 -10.82 6.67
N SER A 476 0.02 -9.59 6.17
CA SER A 476 1.14 -8.86 5.55
C SER A 476 1.80 -9.62 4.37
N ASP A 477 1.04 -10.49 3.68
CA ASP A 477 1.49 -11.23 2.50
C ASP A 477 1.23 -10.40 1.23
N TRP A 478 2.06 -9.39 1.01
CA TRP A 478 1.91 -8.43 -0.09
C TRP A 478 2.02 -9.06 -1.50
N ALA A 479 2.70 -10.20 -1.61
CA ALA A 479 2.79 -10.95 -2.86
C ALA A 479 1.42 -11.49 -3.28
N GLN A 480 0.69 -12.13 -2.36
CA GLN A 480 -0.67 -12.60 -2.64
C GLN A 480 -1.68 -11.46 -2.85
N VAL A 481 -1.54 -10.35 -2.11
CA VAL A 481 -2.36 -9.14 -2.34
C VAL A 481 -2.22 -8.66 -3.79
N THR A 482 -0.98 -8.57 -4.28
CA THR A 482 -0.69 -8.12 -5.65
C THR A 482 -1.28 -9.07 -6.71
N VAL A 483 -1.21 -10.38 -6.49
CA VAL A 483 -1.82 -11.38 -7.39
C VAL A 483 -3.35 -11.27 -7.42
N ALA A 484 -3.99 -11.12 -6.27
CA ALA A 484 -5.45 -10.99 -6.20
C ALA A 484 -5.94 -9.67 -6.84
N LEU A 485 -5.31 -8.54 -6.51
CA LEU A 485 -5.70 -7.22 -7.01
C LEU A 485 -5.36 -7.01 -8.49
N SER A 486 -4.29 -7.62 -9.01
CA SER A 486 -4.01 -7.57 -10.46
C SER A 486 -5.09 -8.28 -11.28
N LYS A 487 -5.61 -9.42 -10.80
CA LYS A 487 -6.77 -10.10 -11.41
C LYS A 487 -8.05 -9.25 -11.30
N ALA A 488 -8.28 -8.63 -10.14
CA ALA A 488 -9.44 -7.76 -9.92
C ALA A 488 -9.43 -6.56 -10.89
N ARG A 489 -8.26 -5.96 -11.13
CA ARG A 489 -8.06 -4.86 -12.08
C ARG A 489 -8.42 -5.21 -13.52
N VAL A 490 -8.27 -6.47 -13.94
CA VAL A 490 -8.69 -6.90 -15.30
C VAL A 490 -10.22 -6.91 -15.41
N LEU A 491 -10.93 -7.20 -14.33
CA LEU A 491 -12.40 -7.24 -14.29
C LEU A 491 -13.02 -5.84 -14.16
N ASP A 492 -12.34 -4.92 -13.48
CA ASP A 492 -12.77 -3.54 -13.25
C ASP A 492 -11.58 -2.55 -13.41
N PRO A 493 -11.17 -2.25 -14.65
CA PRO A 493 -9.96 -1.47 -14.94
C PRO A 493 -10.09 0.02 -14.65
N ASP A 494 -11.30 0.51 -14.41
CA ASP A 494 -11.65 1.92 -14.28
C ASP A 494 -11.85 2.36 -12.82
N ASN A 495 -11.65 1.45 -11.87
CA ASN A 495 -11.84 1.71 -10.43
C ASN A 495 -10.57 2.27 -9.77
N PRO A 496 -10.57 3.54 -9.33
CA PRO A 496 -9.40 4.17 -8.72
C PRO A 496 -8.92 3.52 -7.42
N TRP A 497 -9.83 2.95 -6.66
CA TRP A 497 -9.53 2.35 -5.35
C TRP A 497 -8.84 1.00 -5.49
N LEU A 498 -9.17 0.21 -6.52
CA LEU A 498 -8.42 -1.01 -6.86
C LEU A 498 -6.99 -0.68 -7.26
N VAL A 499 -6.79 0.38 -8.06
CA VAL A 499 -5.46 0.84 -8.48
C VAL A 499 -4.66 1.36 -7.28
N TYR A 500 -5.28 2.15 -6.40
CA TYR A 500 -4.67 2.62 -5.15
C TYR A 500 -4.20 1.46 -4.26
N ARG A 501 -5.05 0.45 -4.04
CA ARG A 501 -4.70 -0.72 -3.21
C ARG A 501 -3.57 -1.54 -3.84
N LEU A 502 -3.62 -1.77 -5.15
CA LEU A 502 -2.58 -2.50 -5.89
C LEU A 502 -1.23 -1.76 -5.82
N ALA A 503 -1.22 -0.45 -6.08
CA ALA A 503 -0.01 0.36 -6.08
C ALA A 503 0.66 0.41 -4.70
N ASN A 504 -0.12 0.49 -3.60
CA ASN A 504 0.43 0.38 -2.25
C ASN A 504 1.03 -1.02 -1.98
N ALA A 505 0.35 -2.10 -2.38
CA ALA A 505 0.89 -3.46 -2.19
C ALA A 505 2.20 -3.69 -2.98
N GLN A 506 2.29 -3.14 -4.20
CA GLN A 506 3.51 -3.17 -5.01
C GLN A 506 4.66 -2.41 -4.35
N ARG A 507 4.37 -1.27 -3.71
CA ARG A 507 5.36 -0.49 -2.97
C ARG A 507 5.92 -1.25 -1.77
N GLU A 508 5.09 -1.96 -1.01
CA GLU A 508 5.55 -2.80 0.11
C GLU A 508 6.48 -3.95 -0.35
N LEU A 509 6.39 -4.34 -1.62
CA LEU A 509 7.31 -5.29 -2.28
C LEU A 509 8.54 -4.63 -2.92
N GLY A 510 8.68 -3.30 -2.84
CA GLY A 510 9.76 -2.53 -3.49
C GLY A 510 9.57 -2.29 -5.00
N LEU A 511 8.41 -2.63 -5.56
CA LEU A 511 8.07 -2.49 -6.99
C LEU A 511 7.49 -1.10 -7.29
N ASN A 512 8.29 -0.05 -7.05
CA ASN A 512 7.84 1.34 -7.14
C ASN A 512 7.47 1.78 -8.57
N THR A 513 8.18 1.26 -9.58
CA THR A 513 7.95 1.61 -10.99
C THR A 513 6.59 1.09 -11.47
N GLU A 514 6.24 -0.14 -11.08
CA GLU A 514 4.99 -0.81 -11.40
C GLU A 514 3.80 -0.14 -10.70
N ALA A 515 4.01 0.33 -9.47
CA ALA A 515 3.03 1.12 -8.72
C ALA A 515 2.69 2.43 -9.44
N ASP A 516 3.72 3.19 -9.86
CA ASP A 516 3.55 4.44 -10.60
C ASP A 516 2.90 4.21 -11.98
N GLN A 517 3.32 3.18 -12.72
CA GLN A 517 2.68 2.81 -13.99
C GLN A 517 1.20 2.49 -13.83
N SER A 518 0.80 1.88 -12.71
CA SER A 518 -0.60 1.53 -12.48
C SER A 518 -1.52 2.75 -12.47
N PHE A 519 -1.09 3.85 -11.84
CA PHE A 519 -1.80 5.14 -11.88
C PHE A 519 -1.64 5.87 -13.20
N HIS A 520 -0.47 5.78 -13.87
CA HIS A 520 -0.29 6.38 -15.19
C HIS A 520 -1.36 5.92 -16.19
N TRP A 521 -1.61 4.61 -16.28
CA TRP A 521 -2.62 4.04 -17.18
C TRP A 521 -4.06 4.42 -16.80
N LEU A 522 -4.35 4.61 -15.52
CA LEU A 522 -5.66 5.07 -15.06
C LEU A 522 -5.87 6.55 -15.43
N LEU A 523 -4.89 7.40 -15.15
CA LEU A 523 -4.98 8.84 -15.38
C LEU A 523 -4.90 9.23 -16.87
N GLN A 524 -4.33 8.39 -17.74
CA GLN A 524 -4.44 8.58 -19.19
C GLN A 524 -5.91 8.53 -19.66
N ARG A 525 -6.72 7.66 -19.06
CA ARG A 525 -8.14 7.49 -19.40
C ARG A 525 -9.05 8.40 -18.58
N GLN A 526 -8.72 8.62 -17.30
CA GLN A 526 -9.56 9.31 -16.32
C GLN A 526 -8.87 10.54 -15.69
N GLY A 527 -8.07 11.27 -16.48
CA GLY A 527 -7.25 12.38 -15.96
C GLY A 527 -8.02 13.56 -15.37
N GLN A 528 -9.33 13.66 -15.59
CA GLN A 528 -10.21 14.69 -15.00
C GLN A 528 -11.15 14.12 -13.93
N ASN A 529 -11.09 12.82 -13.63
CA ASN A 529 -11.92 12.20 -12.61
C ASN A 529 -11.41 12.57 -11.21
N THR A 530 -12.28 13.16 -10.40
CA THR A 530 -12.00 13.61 -9.02
C THR A 530 -11.52 12.48 -8.11
N GLU A 531 -12.17 11.31 -8.15
CA GLU A 531 -11.79 10.15 -7.34
C GLU A 531 -10.44 9.57 -7.79
N ALA A 532 -10.16 9.53 -9.10
CA ALA A 532 -8.88 9.08 -9.64
C ALA A 532 -7.72 9.98 -9.21
N ARG A 533 -7.90 11.30 -9.29
CA ARG A 533 -6.90 12.29 -8.83
C ARG A 533 -6.68 12.26 -7.33
N TYR A 534 -7.74 12.04 -6.56
CA TYR A 534 -7.66 11.92 -5.11
C TYR A 534 -6.95 10.63 -4.67
N ALA A 535 -7.32 9.48 -5.23
CA ALA A 535 -6.67 8.20 -4.99
C ALA A 535 -5.17 8.24 -5.35
N HIS A 536 -4.82 8.90 -6.45
CA HIS A 536 -3.42 9.14 -6.83
C HIS A 536 -2.69 10.06 -5.83
N GLY A 537 -3.35 11.13 -5.37
CA GLY A 537 -2.82 12.02 -4.34
C GLY A 537 -2.57 11.30 -3.01
N LEU A 538 -3.46 10.40 -2.59
CA LEU A 538 -3.28 9.56 -1.40
C LEU A 538 -2.10 8.60 -1.56
N PHE A 539 -1.96 7.94 -2.72
CA PHE A 539 -0.83 7.05 -3.00
C PHE A 539 0.51 7.79 -2.93
N LEU A 540 0.62 8.95 -3.58
CA LEU A 540 1.82 9.79 -3.54
C LEU A 540 2.12 10.30 -2.12
N ALA A 541 1.08 10.68 -1.36
CA ALA A 541 1.22 11.13 0.02
C ALA A 541 1.69 10.01 0.96
N ASN A 542 1.30 8.76 0.70
CA ASN A 542 1.80 7.59 1.42
C ASN A 542 3.25 7.29 1.04
N ALA A 543 3.65 7.54 -0.22
CA ALA A 543 5.01 7.39 -0.72
C ALA A 543 5.94 8.56 -0.35
N GLU A 544 5.51 9.44 0.56
CA GLU A 544 6.24 10.64 1.03
C GLU A 544 6.60 11.65 -0.09
N ARG A 545 5.94 11.55 -1.24
CA ARG A 545 6.11 12.45 -2.40
C ARG A 545 5.14 13.62 -2.31
N ASP A 546 5.27 14.41 -1.25
CA ASP A 546 4.28 15.44 -0.87
C ASP A 546 4.03 16.49 -1.96
N GLY A 547 5.08 16.93 -2.65
CA GLY A 547 4.97 17.88 -3.76
C GLY A 547 4.13 17.32 -4.92
N ASP A 548 4.37 16.07 -5.31
CA ASP A 548 3.61 15.40 -6.37
C ASP A 548 2.16 15.15 -5.94
N ALA A 549 1.95 14.77 -4.67
CA ALA A 549 0.61 14.57 -4.10
C ALA A 549 -0.21 15.86 -4.17
N MET A 550 0.38 16.99 -3.78
CA MET A 550 -0.22 18.32 -3.92
C MET A 550 -0.50 18.65 -5.39
N GLY A 551 0.44 18.34 -6.29
CA GLY A 551 0.27 18.51 -7.74
C GLY A 551 -0.92 17.72 -8.30
N SER A 552 -1.16 16.50 -7.81
CA SER A 552 -2.33 15.69 -8.21
C SER A 552 -3.65 16.30 -7.72
N LEU A 553 -3.71 16.77 -6.48
CA LEU A 553 -4.89 17.42 -5.90
C LEU A 553 -5.24 18.75 -6.59
N GLN A 554 -4.23 19.52 -7.02
CA GLN A 554 -4.42 20.79 -7.72
C GLN A 554 -5.13 20.63 -9.07
N GLN A 555 -5.12 19.44 -9.67
CA GLN A 555 -5.87 19.14 -10.90
C GLN A 555 -7.39 18.99 -10.65
N ILE A 556 -7.82 18.93 -9.38
CA ILE A 556 -9.23 18.89 -8.99
C ILE A 556 -9.70 20.33 -8.75
N PRO A 557 -10.78 20.81 -9.40
CA PRO A 557 -11.34 22.13 -9.13
C PRO A 557 -11.69 22.30 -7.64
N ARG A 558 -11.35 23.44 -7.04
CA ARG A 558 -11.55 23.69 -5.59
C ARG A 558 -12.99 23.51 -5.12
N THR A 559 -13.97 23.74 -6.00
CA THR A 559 -15.40 23.52 -5.70
C THR A 559 -15.78 22.05 -5.56
N ALA A 560 -14.95 21.12 -6.05
CA ALA A 560 -15.17 19.68 -5.99
C ALA A 560 -14.38 19.00 -4.86
N TRP A 561 -13.73 19.78 -3.98
CA TRP A 561 -12.97 19.23 -2.87
C TRP A 561 -13.88 18.79 -1.74
N SER A 562 -13.69 17.55 -1.28
CA SER A 562 -14.32 17.07 -0.05
C SER A 562 -13.52 17.48 1.19
N ASP A 563 -14.11 17.31 2.38
CA ASP A 563 -13.42 17.57 3.65
C ASP A 563 -12.13 16.75 3.78
N ASN A 564 -12.15 15.48 3.35
CA ASN A 564 -10.95 14.62 3.35
C ASN A 564 -9.84 15.13 2.40
N MET A 565 -10.20 15.83 1.32
CA MET A 565 -9.22 16.47 0.42
C MET A 565 -8.62 17.72 1.05
N ASN A 566 -9.44 18.54 1.72
CA ASN A 566 -9.00 19.70 2.48
C ASN A 566 -8.06 19.29 3.62
N GLU A 567 -8.39 18.24 4.35
CA GLU A 567 -7.56 17.68 5.42
C GLU A 567 -6.22 17.15 4.89
N LEU A 568 -6.25 16.36 3.80
CA LEU A 568 -5.03 15.88 3.15
C LEU A 568 -4.14 17.05 2.72
N TRP A 569 -4.71 18.08 2.12
CA TRP A 569 -3.98 19.27 1.70
C TRP A 569 -3.34 20.02 2.88
N ALA A 570 -4.08 20.25 3.96
CA ALA A 570 -3.55 20.90 5.16
C ALA A 570 -2.39 20.10 5.77
N ARG A 571 -2.54 18.76 5.84
CA ARG A 571 -1.48 17.85 6.29
C ARG A 571 -0.23 17.91 5.41
N LEU A 572 -0.39 17.92 4.08
CA LEU A 572 0.71 18.04 3.12
C LEU A 572 1.44 19.38 3.25
N GLN A 573 0.72 20.50 3.37
CA GLN A 573 1.31 21.82 3.62
C GLN A 573 2.11 21.83 4.92
N ARG A 574 1.60 21.18 5.96
CA ARG A 574 2.26 21.07 7.25
C ARG A 574 3.55 20.25 7.16
N ARG A 575 3.53 19.09 6.49
CA ARG A 575 4.74 18.27 6.26
C ARG A 575 5.79 19.04 5.45
N GLN A 576 5.39 19.79 4.43
CA GLN A 576 6.29 20.60 3.62
C GLN A 576 6.96 21.74 4.43
N LEU A 577 6.22 22.40 5.33
CA LEU A 577 6.77 23.42 6.24
C LEU A 577 7.84 22.81 7.16
N LEU A 578 7.54 21.67 7.78
CA LEU A 578 8.47 20.97 8.66
C LEU A 578 9.71 20.46 7.92
N ALA A 579 9.54 19.89 6.72
CA ALA A 579 10.65 19.46 5.87
C ALA A 579 11.58 20.63 5.51
N LYS A 580 11.00 21.80 5.18
CA LYS A 580 11.76 23.02 4.93
C LYS A 580 12.51 23.51 6.17
N ALA A 581 11.87 23.48 7.34
CA ALA A 581 12.53 23.84 8.61
C ALA A 581 13.69 22.89 8.93
N ARG A 582 13.50 21.57 8.77
CA ARG A 582 14.57 20.57 8.95
C ARG A 582 15.73 20.80 7.97
N ALA A 583 15.44 20.99 6.68
CA ALA A 583 16.48 21.29 5.68
C ALA A 583 17.28 22.57 6.02
N LEU A 584 16.63 23.62 6.55
CA LEU A 584 17.33 24.81 7.04
C LEU A 584 18.25 24.49 8.23
N ARG A 585 17.78 23.67 9.18
CA ARG A 585 18.58 23.23 10.33
C ARG A 585 19.78 22.40 9.89
N ASP A 586 19.56 21.41 9.03
CA ASP A 586 20.60 20.52 8.51
C ASP A 586 21.65 21.28 7.68
N GLY A 587 21.24 22.38 7.03
CA GLY A 587 22.13 23.34 6.36
C GLY A 587 22.85 24.33 7.28
N GLY A 588 22.75 24.21 8.61
CA GLY A 588 23.41 25.08 9.59
C GLY A 588 22.68 26.40 9.88
N HIS A 589 21.45 26.58 9.40
CA HIS A 589 20.64 27.79 9.59
C HIS A 589 19.50 27.58 10.62
N GLU A 590 19.80 26.94 11.75
CA GLU A 590 18.80 26.56 12.76
C GLU A 590 17.95 27.75 13.26
N ALA A 591 18.53 28.94 13.47
CA ALA A 591 17.78 30.13 13.87
C ALA A 591 16.67 30.52 12.85
N GLN A 592 16.92 30.32 11.55
CA GLN A 592 15.91 30.55 10.51
C GLN A 592 14.84 29.47 10.50
N ALA A 593 15.23 28.22 10.77
CA ALA A 593 14.31 27.11 10.93
C ALA A 593 13.36 27.34 12.13
N GLU A 594 13.90 27.75 13.28
CA GLU A 594 13.10 28.08 14.45
C GLU A 594 12.14 29.24 14.17
N ALA A 595 12.65 30.32 13.55
CA ALA A 595 11.82 31.45 13.17
C ALA A 595 10.71 31.06 12.19
N LEU A 596 10.93 30.08 11.30
CA LEU A 596 9.93 29.57 10.37
C LEU A 596 8.78 28.86 11.11
N LEU A 597 9.10 27.98 12.07
CA LEU A 597 8.10 27.27 12.88
C LEU A 597 7.36 28.22 13.83
N MET A 598 8.04 29.25 14.32
CA MET A 598 7.47 30.23 15.26
C MET A 598 6.53 31.28 14.62
N ARG A 599 6.33 31.29 13.29
CA ARG A 599 5.38 32.23 12.64
C ARG A 599 3.93 31.97 13.02
N ALA A 600 3.56 30.70 13.15
CA ALA A 600 2.22 30.25 13.56
C ALA A 600 2.36 28.89 14.28
N PRO A 601 2.94 28.89 15.49
CA PRO A 601 3.40 27.66 16.11
C PRO A 601 2.23 26.80 16.59
N THR A 602 2.27 25.52 16.26
CA THR A 602 1.41 24.50 16.86
C THR A 602 2.06 23.88 18.10
N THR A 603 1.31 23.08 18.84
CA THR A 603 1.87 22.28 19.94
C THR A 603 3.02 21.37 19.47
N ASP A 604 2.91 20.80 18.26
CA ASP A 604 3.96 19.95 17.67
C ASP A 604 5.19 20.74 17.25
N ASP A 605 5.04 22.02 16.89
CA ASP A 605 6.19 22.92 16.67
C ASP A 605 6.96 23.11 17.97
N TYR A 606 6.26 23.38 19.08
CA TYR A 606 6.93 23.52 20.38
C TYR A 606 7.61 22.22 20.82
N LEU A 607 7.03 21.05 20.56
CA LEU A 607 7.69 19.75 20.79
C LEU A 607 8.95 19.61 19.94
N THR A 608 8.86 19.82 18.62
CA THR A 608 10.00 19.75 17.70
C THR A 608 11.12 20.69 18.14
N LEU A 609 10.76 21.93 18.49
CA LEU A 609 11.67 22.94 18.99
C LEU A 609 12.27 22.58 20.35
N ALA A 610 11.53 21.91 21.23
CA ALA A 610 12.05 21.42 22.51
C ALA A 610 13.10 20.31 22.28
N ASP A 611 12.81 19.36 21.39
CA ASP A 611 13.73 18.29 21.03
C ASP A 611 15.02 18.85 20.42
N TRP A 612 14.93 19.86 19.54
CA TRP A 612 16.09 20.53 18.96
C TRP A 612 16.95 21.23 20.02
N ALA A 613 16.31 21.91 20.97
CA ALA A 613 17.00 22.54 22.10
C ALA A 613 17.68 21.50 23.00
N GLN A 614 17.03 20.36 23.25
CA GLN A 614 17.63 19.26 24.02
C GLN A 614 18.84 18.65 23.30
N GLN A 615 18.74 18.40 21.98
CA GLN A 615 19.83 17.84 21.17
C GLN A 615 21.08 18.72 21.16
N ARG A 616 20.93 20.05 21.20
CA ARG A 616 22.08 20.99 21.28
C ARG A 616 22.56 21.26 22.71
N GLY A 617 21.96 20.64 23.73
CA GLY A 617 22.29 20.84 25.14
C GLY A 617 21.72 22.10 25.78
N ASP A 618 20.82 22.83 25.10
CA ASP A 618 20.11 24.00 25.64
C ASP A 618 18.91 23.53 26.48
N LEU A 619 19.22 22.95 27.63
CA LEU A 619 18.23 22.33 28.53
C LEU A 619 17.22 23.34 29.09
N VAL A 620 17.60 24.62 29.18
CA VAL A 620 16.72 25.69 29.69
C VAL A 620 15.61 25.99 28.68
N GLN A 621 15.95 26.13 27.39
CA GLN A 621 14.92 26.32 26.36
C GLN A 621 14.09 25.05 26.14
N ALA A 622 14.69 23.87 26.17
CA ALA A 622 13.95 22.61 26.06
C ALA A 622 12.86 22.50 27.13
N GLU A 623 13.23 22.74 28.39
CA GLU A 623 12.27 22.76 29.51
C GLU A 623 11.18 23.82 29.33
N SER A 624 11.53 25.03 28.91
CA SER A 624 10.56 26.10 28.67
C SER A 624 9.52 25.70 27.60
N ARG A 625 10.00 25.11 26.50
CA ARG A 625 9.17 24.67 25.37
C ARG A 625 8.26 23.48 25.75
N TYR A 626 8.78 22.48 26.46
CA TYR A 626 7.94 21.38 26.98
C TYR A 626 6.87 21.87 27.97
N ARG A 627 7.22 22.77 28.90
CA ARG A 627 6.24 23.38 29.82
C ARG A 627 5.17 24.18 29.06
N LYS A 628 5.53 24.83 27.96
CA LYS A 628 4.57 25.55 27.10
C LYS A 628 3.56 24.58 26.47
N VAL A 629 4.02 23.44 25.96
CA VAL A 629 3.16 22.36 25.46
C VAL A 629 2.21 21.87 26.55
N LEU A 630 2.74 21.60 27.75
CA LEU A 630 1.94 21.12 28.89
C LEU A 630 0.95 22.16 29.42
N THR A 631 1.19 23.45 29.19
CA THR A 631 0.20 24.50 29.52
C THR A 631 -1.00 24.44 28.58
N SER A 632 -0.77 24.19 27.29
CA SER A 632 -1.84 24.08 26.27
C SER A 632 -2.51 22.71 26.27
N VAL A 633 -1.74 21.64 26.51
CA VAL A 633 -2.19 20.24 26.52
C VAL A 633 -1.62 19.53 27.76
N PRO A 634 -2.27 19.65 28.94
CA PRO A 634 -1.72 19.14 30.22
C PRO A 634 -1.46 17.64 30.29
N LYS A 635 -2.07 16.83 29.42
CA LYS A 635 -1.89 15.38 29.34
C LYS A 635 -1.10 14.94 28.09
N ASN A 636 -0.25 15.80 27.54
CA ASN A 636 0.61 15.44 26.42
C ASN A 636 1.74 14.52 26.92
N ALA A 637 1.69 13.24 26.54
CA ALA A 637 2.65 12.22 26.98
C ALA A 637 4.09 12.54 26.57
N GLU A 638 4.28 12.97 25.32
CA GLU A 638 5.58 13.28 24.71
C GLU A 638 6.26 14.45 25.43
N ALA A 639 5.51 15.53 25.69
CA ALA A 639 6.04 16.69 26.41
C ALA A 639 6.37 16.37 27.87
N GLN A 640 5.57 15.54 28.54
CA GLN A 640 5.81 15.14 29.93
C GLN A 640 7.05 14.25 30.04
N LEU A 641 7.24 13.33 29.09
CA LEU A 641 8.44 12.49 29.03
C LEU A 641 9.68 13.34 28.70
N GLY A 642 9.63 14.19 27.67
CA GLY A 642 10.72 15.09 27.30
C GLY A 642 11.11 16.05 28.43
N LEU A 643 10.14 16.63 29.15
CA LEU A 643 10.42 17.42 30.35
C LEU A 643 11.17 16.59 31.41
N SER A 644 10.77 15.34 31.61
CA SER A 644 11.42 14.44 32.58
C SER A 644 12.87 14.14 32.17
N GLU A 645 13.12 13.86 30.88
CA GLU A 645 14.47 13.67 30.33
C GLU A 645 15.35 14.91 30.47
N VAL A 646 14.81 16.11 30.22
CA VAL A 646 15.52 17.38 30.42
C VAL A 646 15.88 17.58 31.90
N LEU A 647 14.96 17.29 32.82
CA LEU A 647 15.23 17.38 34.26
C LEU A 647 16.31 16.39 34.73
N ILE A 648 16.37 15.19 34.13
CA ILE A 648 17.47 14.23 34.33
C ILE A 648 18.79 14.85 33.86
N ALA A 649 18.83 15.36 32.63
CA ALA A 649 20.02 15.97 32.05
C ALA A 649 20.51 17.22 32.83
N ARG A 650 19.60 17.96 33.48
CA ARG A 650 19.93 19.11 34.36
C ARG A 650 20.44 18.72 35.74
N GLY A 651 20.52 17.43 36.07
CA GLY A 651 20.91 16.96 37.39
C GLY A 651 19.85 17.19 38.47
N GLN A 652 18.56 17.19 38.12
CA GLN A 652 17.44 17.38 39.04
C GLN A 652 16.61 16.08 39.20
N PRO A 653 17.18 14.99 39.76
CA PRO A 653 16.55 13.66 39.76
C PRO A 653 15.24 13.60 40.53
N ASN A 654 15.08 14.39 41.60
CA ASN A 654 13.84 14.42 42.38
C ASN A 654 12.69 15.04 41.58
N ALA A 655 12.95 16.17 40.91
CA ALA A 655 11.95 16.82 40.05
C ALA A 655 11.63 15.95 38.83
N ALA A 656 12.65 15.34 38.23
CA ALA A 656 12.49 14.38 37.13
C ALA A 656 11.62 13.18 37.52
N LYS A 657 11.82 12.59 38.71
CA LYS A 657 11.02 11.47 39.20
C LYS A 657 9.54 11.84 39.36
N VAL A 658 9.24 13.00 39.93
CA VAL A 658 7.87 13.51 40.05
C VAL A 658 7.26 13.73 38.66
N SER A 659 8.01 14.35 37.75
CA SER A 659 7.58 14.57 36.36
C SER A 659 7.31 13.26 35.62
N LEU A 660 8.17 12.26 35.79
CA LEU A 660 8.09 10.96 35.12
C LEU A 660 6.91 10.12 35.65
N MET A 661 6.59 10.22 36.94
CA MET A 661 5.39 9.61 37.52
C MET A 661 4.08 10.20 36.97
N ALA A 662 4.12 11.42 36.44
CA ALA A 662 2.97 12.09 35.85
C ALA A 662 2.83 11.84 34.34
N VAL A 663 3.74 11.07 33.70
CA VAL A 663 3.65 10.73 32.27
C VAL A 663 2.39 9.89 32.03
N PRO A 664 1.40 10.39 31.26
CA PRO A 664 0.23 9.60 30.90
C PRO A 664 0.63 8.49 29.93
N THR A 665 0.02 7.31 30.06
CA THR A 665 0.24 6.19 29.13
C THR A 665 -0.58 6.43 27.85
N PRO A 666 0.05 6.66 26.68
CA PRO A 666 -0.68 6.74 25.42
C PRO A 666 -1.30 5.38 25.07
N VAL A 667 -2.49 5.38 24.44
CA VAL A 667 -3.16 4.14 23.99
C VAL A 667 -3.53 4.31 22.51
N PRO A 668 -2.88 3.59 21.58
CA PRO A 668 -1.71 2.72 21.77
C PRO A 668 -0.42 3.54 21.99
N ALA A 669 0.46 3.08 22.87
CA ALA A 669 1.79 3.68 23.03
C ALA A 669 2.71 3.17 21.92
N ASP A 670 3.42 4.07 21.25
CA ASP A 670 4.43 3.68 20.27
C ASP A 670 5.68 3.09 20.95
N VAL A 671 6.44 2.30 20.20
CA VAL A 671 7.64 1.59 20.69
C VAL A 671 8.74 2.56 21.14
N SER A 672 8.91 3.70 20.44
CA SER A 672 9.94 4.69 20.73
C SER A 672 9.69 5.37 22.08
N PHE A 673 8.44 5.74 22.35
CA PHE A 673 7.96 6.30 23.59
C PHE A 673 8.18 5.34 24.76
N GLN A 674 7.79 4.07 24.61
CA GLN A 674 8.00 3.07 25.66
C GLN A 674 9.49 2.83 25.95
N ARG A 675 10.34 2.77 24.91
CA ARG A 675 11.80 2.68 25.05
C ARG A 675 12.37 3.88 25.81
N ARG A 676 12.00 5.09 25.43
CA ARG A 676 12.46 6.33 26.09
C ARG A 676 11.99 6.41 27.54
N LEU A 677 10.75 6.03 27.82
CA LEU A 677 10.21 5.94 29.17
C LEU A 677 11.01 4.94 30.02
N ALA A 678 11.34 3.76 29.47
CA ALA A 678 12.17 2.76 30.13
C ALA A 678 13.58 3.31 30.44
N ASN A 679 14.21 3.97 29.46
CA ASN A 679 15.51 4.61 29.63
C ASN A 679 15.48 5.71 30.70
N ALA A 680 14.43 6.55 30.74
CA ALA A 680 14.28 7.59 31.77
C ALA A 680 14.14 6.98 33.18
N TRP A 681 13.40 5.87 33.33
CA TRP A 681 13.34 5.13 34.59
C TRP A 681 14.70 4.54 34.98
N ALA A 682 15.43 3.97 34.01
CA ALA A 682 16.77 3.45 34.23
C ALA A 682 17.76 4.55 34.68
N SER A 683 17.72 5.73 34.05
CA SER A 683 18.55 6.88 34.43
C SER A 683 18.25 7.42 35.84
N LEU A 684 17.03 7.24 36.34
CA LEU A 684 16.64 7.56 37.72
C LEU A 684 16.93 6.42 38.73
N GLY A 685 17.51 5.31 38.27
CA GLY A 685 17.86 4.15 39.10
C GLY A 685 16.71 3.15 39.34
N ASP A 686 15.51 3.36 38.79
CA ASP A 686 14.39 2.42 38.90
C ASP A 686 14.47 1.34 37.79
N LYS A 687 15.48 0.47 37.91
CA LYS A 687 15.73 -0.60 36.95
C LYS A 687 14.56 -1.59 36.84
N THR A 688 13.81 -1.81 37.92
CA THR A 688 12.69 -2.76 37.93
C THR A 688 11.60 -2.33 36.95
N ARG A 689 11.21 -1.05 36.97
CA ARG A 689 10.23 -0.52 35.99
C ARG A 689 10.79 -0.51 34.57
N ALA A 690 12.05 -0.12 34.42
CA ALA A 690 12.71 -0.11 33.11
C ALA A 690 12.76 -1.52 32.48
N ASN A 691 13.17 -2.53 33.26
CA ASN A 691 13.19 -3.94 32.84
C ASN A 691 11.79 -4.45 32.49
N ALA A 692 10.76 -4.09 33.27
CA ALA A 692 9.38 -4.49 32.97
C ALA A 692 8.88 -3.91 31.64
N LEU A 693 9.20 -2.65 31.35
CA LEU A 693 8.85 -2.00 30.07
C LEU A 693 9.60 -2.63 28.89
N PHE A 694 10.91 -2.90 29.03
CA PHE A 694 11.66 -3.59 27.99
C PHE A 694 11.20 -5.03 27.78
N ALA A 695 10.90 -5.77 28.85
CA ALA A 695 10.33 -7.12 28.74
C ALA A 695 8.99 -7.11 27.98
N GLN A 696 8.15 -6.09 28.21
CA GLN A 696 6.91 -5.93 27.46
C GLN A 696 7.16 -5.67 25.96
N LEU A 697 8.09 -4.77 25.64
CA LEU A 697 8.49 -4.47 24.25
C LEU A 697 9.02 -5.72 23.54
N LEU A 698 9.87 -6.50 24.22
CA LEU A 698 10.54 -7.67 23.67
C LEU A 698 9.65 -8.92 23.55
N ASN A 699 8.37 -8.86 23.94
CA ASN A 699 7.39 -9.94 23.70
C ASN A 699 7.08 -10.14 22.21
N THR A 700 7.39 -9.16 21.37
CA THR A 700 7.26 -9.24 19.91
C THR A 700 8.57 -8.83 19.25
N PRO A 701 8.92 -9.38 18.06
CA PRO A 701 10.09 -8.94 17.31
C PRO A 701 10.03 -7.45 17.02
N GLN A 702 11.14 -6.75 17.25
CA GLN A 702 11.26 -5.31 17.05
C GLN A 702 12.05 -5.01 15.78
N SER A 703 11.63 -4.01 15.02
CA SER A 703 12.38 -3.52 13.85
C SER A 703 13.42 -2.46 14.21
N ASP A 704 13.22 -1.71 15.30
CA ASP A 704 14.17 -0.68 15.77
C ASP A 704 15.32 -1.34 16.58
N PRO A 705 16.58 -1.27 16.10
CA PRO A 705 17.73 -1.83 16.79
C PRO A 705 17.96 -1.24 18.19
N LEU A 706 17.51 0.00 18.42
CA LEU A 706 17.70 0.70 19.69
C LEU A 706 16.99 0.02 20.85
N VAL A 707 15.85 -0.64 20.60
CA VAL A 707 15.10 -1.34 21.66
C VAL A 707 15.94 -2.47 22.25
N TYR A 708 16.51 -3.30 21.39
CA TYR A 708 17.38 -4.40 21.78
C TYR A 708 18.68 -3.90 22.44
N ARG A 709 19.32 -2.88 21.87
CA ARG A 709 20.55 -2.30 22.44
C ARG A 709 20.32 -1.73 23.84
N ASP A 710 19.27 -0.94 24.02
CA ASP A 710 19.00 -0.27 25.29
C ASP A 710 18.57 -1.28 26.38
N ALA A 711 17.80 -2.31 26.00
CA ALA A 711 17.51 -3.45 26.87
C ALA A 711 18.79 -4.20 27.28
N ALA A 712 19.68 -4.49 26.31
CA ALA A 712 20.95 -5.15 26.57
C ALA A 712 21.85 -4.34 27.52
N ARG A 713 21.90 -3.01 27.38
CA ARG A 713 22.64 -2.14 28.31
C ARG A 713 22.14 -2.27 29.74
N LEU A 714 20.83 -2.27 29.92
CA LEU A 714 20.20 -2.41 31.24
C LEU A 714 20.50 -3.77 31.88
N LEU A 715 20.50 -4.84 31.07
CA LEU A 715 20.76 -6.21 31.50
C LEU A 715 22.25 -6.56 31.63
N SER A 716 23.16 -5.82 30.98
CA SER A 716 24.58 -6.16 30.83
C SER A 716 25.31 -6.54 32.13
N ARG A 717 24.90 -5.99 33.27
CA ARG A 717 25.49 -6.29 34.59
C ARG A 717 24.86 -7.47 35.31
N GLU A 718 23.58 -7.76 35.05
CA GLU A 718 22.77 -8.73 35.80
C GLU A 718 22.61 -10.05 35.02
N GLU A 719 22.39 -9.96 33.71
CA GLU A 719 22.21 -11.09 32.79
C GLU A 719 23.09 -10.90 31.52
N PRO A 720 24.43 -10.98 31.62
CA PRO A 720 25.34 -10.61 30.53
C PRO A 720 25.18 -11.46 29.26
N GLN A 721 24.86 -12.76 29.38
CA GLN A 721 24.63 -13.60 28.20
C GLN A 721 23.37 -13.18 27.45
N ARG A 722 22.28 -12.93 28.18
CA ARG A 722 21.04 -12.42 27.59
C ARG A 722 21.23 -11.04 26.97
N ALA A 723 22.03 -10.17 27.60
CA ALA A 723 22.38 -8.88 27.02
C ALA A 723 23.14 -9.03 25.69
N LEU A 724 24.07 -9.99 25.60
CA LEU A 724 24.75 -10.27 24.34
C LEU A 724 23.80 -10.88 23.28
N ASP A 725 22.81 -11.69 23.66
CA ASP A 725 21.77 -12.17 22.74
C ASP A 725 20.91 -11.00 22.22
N ASP A 726 20.55 -10.06 23.09
CA ASP A 726 19.85 -8.84 22.70
C ASP A 726 20.73 -7.94 21.82
N TYR A 727 22.03 -7.82 22.09
CA TYR A 727 22.93 -7.13 21.16
C TYR A 727 23.02 -7.82 19.80
N ALA A 728 22.99 -9.16 19.73
CA ALA A 728 22.93 -9.88 18.46
C ALA A 728 21.63 -9.57 17.70
N ARG A 729 20.49 -9.50 18.39
CA ARG A 729 19.21 -9.04 17.83
C ARG A 729 19.27 -7.59 17.34
N SER A 730 19.93 -6.71 18.11
CA SER A 730 20.19 -5.32 17.70
C SER A 730 21.05 -5.26 16.43
N MET A 731 22.13 -6.04 16.36
CA MET A 731 22.99 -6.13 15.18
C MET A 731 22.23 -6.66 13.96
N GLY A 732 21.36 -7.67 14.12
CA GLY A 732 20.50 -8.18 13.06
C GLY A 732 19.52 -7.12 12.53
N ALA A 733 18.81 -6.44 13.43
CA ALA A 733 17.92 -5.33 13.07
C ALA A 733 18.67 -4.17 12.40
N ALA A 734 19.93 -3.92 12.80
CA ALA A 734 20.79 -2.91 12.20
C ALA A 734 21.52 -3.39 10.92
N THR A 735 21.19 -4.58 10.40
CA THR A 735 21.79 -5.21 9.20
C THR A 735 23.32 -5.37 9.29
N MET A 736 23.82 -5.66 10.49
CA MET A 736 25.25 -5.87 10.76
C MET A 736 25.65 -7.35 10.68
N ILE A 737 24.70 -8.26 10.90
CA ILE A 737 24.84 -9.72 10.78
C ILE A 737 23.59 -10.32 10.10
N GLU A 738 23.72 -11.50 9.51
CA GLU A 738 22.63 -12.18 8.79
C GLU A 738 21.56 -12.72 9.75
N PRO A 739 20.28 -12.84 9.33
CA PRO A 739 19.21 -13.32 10.21
C PRO A 739 19.46 -14.70 10.84
N GLN A 740 20.13 -15.62 10.14
CA GLN A 740 20.46 -16.95 10.68
C GLN A 740 21.59 -16.91 11.73
N GLN A 741 22.31 -15.78 11.86
CA GLN A 741 23.39 -15.57 12.82
C GLN A 741 22.90 -14.92 14.13
N VAL A 742 21.63 -14.47 14.16
CA VAL A 742 21.05 -13.76 15.32
C VAL A 742 20.58 -14.73 16.40
N GLU A 743 19.84 -15.77 16.02
CA GLU A 743 19.21 -16.71 16.96
C GLU A 743 19.22 -18.16 16.38
N PRO A 744 20.01 -19.10 16.95
CA PRO A 744 20.96 -18.89 18.04
C PRO A 744 22.11 -17.97 17.62
N ARG A 745 22.63 -17.19 18.58
CA ARG A 745 23.70 -16.21 18.37
C ARG A 745 24.98 -16.88 17.85
N ASP A 746 25.45 -16.45 16.68
CA ASP A 746 26.78 -16.79 16.17
C ASP A 746 27.83 -15.82 16.74
N ASN A 747 28.56 -16.29 17.74
CA ASN A 747 29.63 -15.55 18.42
C ASN A 747 30.73 -15.05 17.48
N ARG A 748 31.07 -15.84 16.45
CA ARG A 748 32.14 -15.47 15.51
C ARG A 748 31.66 -14.35 14.60
N ALA A 749 30.43 -14.45 14.07
CA ALA A 749 29.83 -13.40 13.26
C ALA A 749 29.64 -12.10 14.06
N MET A 750 29.13 -12.20 15.30
CA MET A 750 28.91 -11.07 16.19
C MET A 750 30.21 -10.33 16.53
N THR A 751 31.27 -11.06 16.92
CA THR A 751 32.57 -10.43 17.23
C THR A 751 33.23 -9.86 15.98
N LEU A 752 33.16 -10.53 14.83
CA LEU A 752 33.60 -9.93 13.57
C LEU A 752 32.85 -8.64 13.24
N ALA A 753 31.54 -8.62 13.48
CA ALA A 753 30.67 -7.47 13.32
C ALA A 753 30.79 -6.43 14.45
N SER A 754 31.62 -6.63 15.49
CA SER A 754 31.94 -5.61 16.49
C SER A 754 33.11 -4.70 16.05
N ARG A 755 33.82 -5.04 14.97
CA ARG A 755 34.98 -4.26 14.50
C ARG A 755 34.62 -2.82 14.14
N ALA A 756 35.37 -1.85 14.66
CA ALA A 756 35.04 -0.43 14.47
C ALA A 756 35.24 -0.01 13.00
N ARG A 757 34.41 0.89 12.48
CA ARG A 757 34.57 1.45 11.12
C ARG A 757 34.38 2.96 11.13
N ASP A 758 35.22 3.68 10.39
CA ASP A 758 35.14 5.15 10.30
C ASP A 758 33.82 5.64 9.67
N SER A 759 33.25 4.85 8.76
CA SER A 759 31.98 5.15 8.09
C SER A 759 30.74 4.83 8.93
N ASP A 760 30.90 4.27 10.14
CA ASP A 760 29.74 3.92 10.98
C ASP A 760 29.01 5.18 11.44
N ASP A 761 27.68 5.14 11.35
CA ASP A 761 26.82 6.05 12.09
C ASP A 761 26.96 5.86 13.61
N TRP A 762 26.36 6.77 14.37
CA TRP A 762 26.41 6.76 15.83
C TRP A 762 25.84 5.47 16.45
N LEU A 763 24.83 4.85 15.83
CA LEU A 763 24.13 3.69 16.35
C LEU A 763 24.99 2.43 16.18
N LYS A 764 25.49 2.19 14.97
CA LYS A 764 26.38 1.05 14.70
C LYS A 764 27.64 1.15 15.54
N ARG A 765 28.24 2.35 15.65
CA ARG A 765 29.40 2.60 16.51
C ARG A 765 29.11 2.27 17.97
N SER A 766 27.94 2.67 18.46
CA SER A 766 27.48 2.37 19.82
C SER A 766 27.32 0.85 20.04
N ILE A 767 26.60 0.15 19.16
CA ILE A 767 26.37 -1.30 19.28
C ILE A 767 27.70 -2.06 19.23
N ARG A 768 28.59 -1.70 18.30
CA ARG A 768 29.93 -2.27 18.19
C ARG A 768 30.72 -2.12 19.48
N SER A 769 30.77 -0.91 20.04
CA SER A 769 31.48 -0.62 21.29
C SER A 769 30.91 -1.42 22.45
N ASP A 770 29.59 -1.42 22.61
CA ASP A 770 28.92 -2.12 23.72
C ASP A 770 29.16 -3.65 23.65
N VAL A 771 29.13 -4.22 22.44
CA VAL A 771 29.45 -5.64 22.21
C VAL A 771 30.93 -5.93 22.45
N ASP A 772 31.82 -5.12 21.90
CA ASP A 772 33.27 -5.29 22.03
C ASP A 772 33.68 -5.29 23.51
N GLU A 773 33.12 -4.37 24.30
CA GLU A 773 33.36 -4.25 25.75
C GLU A 773 32.75 -5.42 26.53
N LEU A 774 31.44 -5.68 26.37
CA LEU A 774 30.78 -6.73 27.15
C LEU A 774 31.32 -8.12 26.81
N TYR A 775 31.56 -8.40 25.53
CA TYR A 775 32.04 -9.71 25.09
C TYR A 775 33.44 -9.99 25.64
N GLN A 776 34.37 -9.04 25.55
CA GLN A 776 35.70 -9.19 26.16
C GLN A 776 35.63 -9.28 27.68
N LYS A 777 34.72 -8.54 28.32
CA LYS A 777 34.55 -8.61 29.78
C LYS A 777 34.06 -9.97 30.26
N GLN A 778 33.28 -10.67 29.44
CA GLN A 778 32.75 -11.99 29.77
C GLN A 778 33.64 -13.15 29.30
N ASN A 779 34.58 -12.91 28.38
CA ASN A 779 35.44 -13.94 27.80
C ASN A 779 36.72 -14.11 28.65
N PRO A 780 36.88 -15.21 29.40
CA PRO A 780 38.09 -15.43 30.18
C PRO A 780 39.33 -15.52 29.28
N THR A 781 40.48 -15.09 29.80
CA THR A 781 41.74 -15.14 29.06
C THR A 781 42.86 -15.78 29.87
N VAL A 782 43.72 -16.53 29.18
CA VAL A 782 44.98 -17.07 29.71
C VAL A 782 46.13 -16.40 28.97
N ASN A 783 47.06 -15.88 29.75
CA ASN A 783 48.13 -15.01 29.33
C ASN A 783 49.46 -15.64 29.77
N LEU A 784 50.34 -15.96 28.82
CA LEU A 784 51.70 -16.43 29.09
C LEU A 784 52.70 -15.45 28.50
N TYR A 785 53.46 -14.78 29.36
CA TYR A 785 54.44 -13.75 28.97
C TYR A 785 55.82 -14.19 29.41
N HIS A 786 56.82 -13.86 28.61
CA HIS A 786 58.22 -13.94 28.97
C HIS A 786 58.86 -12.58 28.73
N ASP A 787 59.29 -11.94 29.81
CA ASP A 787 59.92 -10.62 29.82
C ASP A 787 61.39 -10.76 30.21
N LEU A 788 62.27 -10.23 29.37
CA LEU A 788 63.71 -10.16 29.59
C LEU A 788 64.07 -8.68 29.72
N ALA A 789 64.36 -8.23 30.93
CA ALA A 789 64.85 -6.89 31.20
C ALA A 789 66.35 -6.92 31.52
N TRP A 790 67.09 -5.95 31.01
CA TRP A 790 68.50 -5.77 31.33
C TRP A 790 68.79 -4.30 31.60
N ARG A 791 69.66 -4.08 32.57
CA ARG A 791 70.17 -2.77 32.92
C ARG A 791 71.69 -2.87 32.98
N THR A 792 72.34 -1.94 32.29
CA THR A 792 73.77 -1.71 32.42
C THR A 792 73.97 -0.29 32.91
N ASP A 793 74.74 -0.12 33.98
CA ASP A 793 75.07 1.21 34.48
C ASP A 793 76.59 1.36 34.67
N ASN A 794 77.05 2.61 34.73
CA ASN A 794 78.45 2.93 34.96
C ASN A 794 78.80 2.96 36.48
N SER A 795 77.96 2.36 37.34
CA SER A 795 78.28 2.19 38.77
C SER A 795 78.97 0.85 39.03
N SER A 796 79.50 0.66 40.24
CA SER A 796 80.41 -0.43 40.63
C SER A 796 80.04 -1.79 40.01
N SER A 797 80.99 -2.34 39.23
CA SER A 797 80.86 -3.64 38.57
C SER A 797 80.50 -4.74 39.57
N GLY A 798 79.44 -5.50 39.31
CA GLY A 798 79.09 -6.68 40.11
C GLY A 798 77.83 -6.59 40.99
N VAL A 799 77.17 -5.44 41.07
CA VAL A 799 75.94 -5.31 41.92
C VAL A 799 74.80 -4.56 41.22
N SER A 800 75.14 -3.61 40.36
CA SER A 800 74.19 -2.68 39.74
C SER A 800 73.76 -3.07 38.32
N ASP A 801 74.55 -3.92 37.64
CA ASP A 801 74.20 -4.60 36.40
C ASP A 801 73.28 -5.80 36.69
N LEU A 802 72.00 -5.66 36.34
CA LEU A 802 70.95 -6.65 36.62
C LEU A 802 70.33 -7.14 35.31
N THR A 803 70.29 -8.45 35.14
CA THR A 803 69.44 -9.13 34.17
C THR A 803 68.27 -9.77 34.91
N THR A 804 67.06 -9.40 34.52
CA THR A 804 65.82 -9.93 35.08
C THR A 804 65.08 -10.73 34.01
N GLN A 805 64.81 -11.99 34.30
CA GLN A 805 63.93 -12.83 33.49
C GLN A 805 62.65 -13.07 34.29
N THR A 806 61.50 -12.77 33.69
CA THR A 806 60.20 -12.95 34.33
C THR A 806 59.27 -13.70 33.39
N THR A 807 58.82 -14.89 33.82
CA THR A 807 57.77 -15.64 33.12
C THR A 807 56.46 -15.48 33.87
N ILE A 808 55.48 -14.84 33.25
CA ILE A 808 54.18 -14.52 33.85
C ILE A 808 53.12 -15.45 33.27
N LEU A 809 52.44 -16.19 34.14
CA LEU A 809 51.18 -16.84 33.83
C LEU A 809 50.05 -16.08 34.52
N ARG A 810 49.13 -15.51 33.74
CA ARG A 810 47.97 -14.79 34.26
C ARG A 810 46.68 -15.36 33.69
N ILE A 811 45.66 -15.46 34.55
CA ILE A 811 44.31 -15.85 34.17
C ILE A 811 43.39 -14.70 34.58
N ASP A 812 42.64 -14.17 33.61
CA ASP A 812 41.63 -13.13 33.79
C ASP A 812 40.24 -13.72 33.55
N ALA A 813 39.28 -13.45 34.44
CA ALA A 813 37.93 -13.99 34.34
C ALA A 813 36.88 -13.03 34.93
N PRO A 814 35.62 -13.05 34.43
CA PRO A 814 34.54 -12.31 35.04
C PRO A 814 34.23 -12.85 36.45
N VAL A 815 34.28 -11.98 37.46
CA VAL A 815 33.94 -12.31 38.85
C VAL A 815 33.06 -11.21 39.42
N ALA A 816 31.86 -11.58 39.87
CA ALA A 816 30.81 -10.63 40.25
C ALA A 816 30.53 -9.62 39.12
N GLN A 817 30.62 -8.31 39.39
CA GLN A 817 30.36 -7.25 38.39
C GLN A 817 31.65 -6.70 37.71
N GLY A 818 32.81 -7.28 38.03
CA GLY A 818 34.12 -6.84 37.54
C GLY A 818 34.92 -7.99 36.90
N GLN A 819 36.22 -7.78 36.74
CA GLN A 819 37.17 -8.80 36.34
C GLN A 819 38.09 -9.15 37.49
N GLY A 820 38.20 -10.44 37.79
CA GLY A 820 39.22 -10.99 38.68
C GLY A 820 40.41 -11.49 37.88
N PHE A 821 41.60 -11.43 38.48
CA PHE A 821 42.79 -12.05 37.93
C PHE A 821 43.59 -12.82 39.00
N VAL A 822 44.27 -13.86 38.55
CA VAL A 822 45.32 -14.56 39.31
C VAL A 822 46.57 -14.59 38.45
N GLN A 823 47.72 -14.28 39.05
CA GLN A 823 49.00 -14.09 38.38
C GLN A 823 50.09 -14.83 39.15
N ALA A 824 50.85 -15.65 38.44
CA ALA A 824 52.06 -16.30 38.94
C ALA A 824 53.26 -15.84 38.11
N GLU A 825 54.34 -15.44 38.75
CA GLU A 825 55.56 -14.99 38.08
C GLU A 825 56.75 -15.79 38.55
N ASP A 826 57.40 -16.52 37.64
CA ASP A 826 58.72 -17.09 37.89
C ASP A 826 59.76 -16.01 37.56
N ILE A 827 60.44 -15.52 38.60
CA ILE A 827 61.38 -14.41 38.52
C ILE A 827 62.79 -14.96 38.75
N ASN A 828 63.70 -14.67 37.84
CA ASN A 828 65.13 -14.98 37.95
C ASN A 828 65.92 -13.67 37.83
N LEU A 829 66.68 -13.34 38.88
CA LEU A 829 67.55 -12.18 38.97
C LEU A 829 69.00 -12.65 38.91
N ASP A 830 69.74 -12.18 37.92
CA ASP A 830 71.15 -12.50 37.71
C ASP A 830 71.97 -11.20 37.73
N VAL A 831 72.97 -11.11 38.61
CA VAL A 831 73.93 -10.00 38.67
C VAL A 831 75.36 -10.49 38.43
N SER A 832 76.20 -9.61 37.88
CA SER A 832 77.61 -9.89 37.62
C SER A 832 78.41 -10.13 38.92
N ASN A 833 79.61 -10.73 38.83
CA ASN A 833 80.45 -10.95 40.01
C ASN A 833 80.99 -9.63 40.56
N PHE A 834 80.90 -9.43 41.88
CA PHE A 834 81.62 -8.34 42.56
C PHE A 834 83.00 -8.80 43.07
N SER A 835 83.94 -7.86 43.15
CA SER A 835 85.29 -8.04 43.66
C SER A 835 85.37 -7.86 45.19
N SER A 836 86.43 -8.38 45.81
CA SER A 836 86.64 -8.29 47.26
C SER A 836 86.69 -6.87 47.83
N THR A 837 86.88 -5.86 46.98
CA THR A 837 87.04 -4.45 47.32
C THR A 837 85.85 -3.57 46.88
N ASP A 838 84.82 -4.14 46.24
CA ASP A 838 83.65 -3.38 45.83
C ASP A 838 82.80 -2.94 47.02
N ARG A 839 82.00 -1.89 46.80
CA ARG A 839 81.10 -1.26 47.78
C ARG A 839 79.82 -2.07 48.00
N PHE A 840 79.97 -3.37 48.24
CA PHE A 840 78.87 -4.28 48.57
C PHE A 840 78.88 -4.60 50.07
N GLY A 841 77.78 -4.36 50.78
CA GLY A 841 77.73 -4.57 52.22
C GLY A 841 78.87 -3.83 52.95
N LEU A 842 79.61 -4.55 53.80
CA LEU A 842 80.80 -4.04 54.52
C LEU A 842 82.14 -4.41 53.86
N CYS A 843 82.14 -4.93 52.63
CA CYS A 843 83.33 -5.47 51.98
C CYS A 843 84.46 -4.44 51.79
N ALA A 844 84.11 -3.23 51.35
CA ALA A 844 85.10 -2.17 51.12
C ALA A 844 85.78 -1.66 52.40
N VAL A 845 85.20 -1.90 53.59
CA VAL A 845 85.72 -1.41 54.87
C VAL A 845 86.29 -2.51 55.77
N ALA A 846 86.10 -3.78 55.42
CA ALA A 846 86.68 -4.91 56.15
C ALA A 846 88.12 -5.18 55.70
N GLN A 847 89.05 -5.31 56.65
CA GLN A 847 90.45 -5.63 56.38
C GLN A 847 90.56 -7.01 55.71
N GLY A 848 91.24 -7.05 54.55
CA GLY A 848 91.32 -8.23 53.69
C GLY A 848 90.08 -8.47 52.80
N GLY A 849 89.10 -7.56 52.79
CA GLY A 849 87.93 -7.61 51.94
C GLY A 849 86.99 -8.80 52.18
N CYS A 850 86.16 -9.08 51.16
CA CYS A 850 85.24 -10.22 51.09
C CYS A 850 85.65 -11.24 50.02
N THR A 851 85.06 -12.44 50.07
CA THR A 851 85.16 -13.40 48.98
C THR A 851 84.30 -12.92 47.80
N SER A 852 84.88 -12.79 46.60
CA SER A 852 84.12 -12.53 45.37
C SER A 852 83.05 -13.60 45.16
N ALA A 853 81.81 -13.18 44.96
CA ALA A 853 80.68 -14.08 44.72
C ALA A 853 79.70 -13.46 43.70
N SER A 854 78.97 -14.31 42.98
CA SER A 854 77.74 -13.91 42.28
C SER A 854 76.58 -13.98 43.25
N GLN A 855 75.67 -13.01 43.19
CA GLN A 855 74.35 -13.12 43.81
C GLN A 855 73.35 -13.44 42.69
N SER A 856 72.63 -14.54 42.78
CA SER A 856 71.52 -14.81 41.86
C SER A 856 70.37 -15.35 42.68
N VAL A 857 69.15 -14.89 42.41
CA VAL A 857 67.98 -15.35 43.12
C VAL A 857 66.86 -15.67 42.14
N ARG A 858 66.23 -16.83 42.35
CA ARG A 858 65.06 -17.25 41.61
C ARG A 858 63.94 -17.60 42.59
N GLY A 859 62.73 -17.23 42.25
CA GLY A 859 61.56 -17.64 43.02
C GLY A 859 60.25 -17.26 42.35
N THR A 860 59.15 -17.70 42.93
CA THR A 860 57.81 -17.50 42.37
C THR A 860 57.02 -16.46 43.16
N LEU A 861 56.56 -15.40 42.47
CA LEU A 861 55.58 -14.44 42.98
C LEU A 861 54.18 -14.96 42.69
N LEU A 862 53.29 -14.82 43.67
CA LEU A 862 51.86 -15.05 43.49
C LEU A 862 51.11 -13.75 43.79
N GLY A 863 50.20 -13.40 42.89
CA GLY A 863 49.34 -12.22 43.00
C GLY A 863 47.92 -12.54 42.56
N MET A 864 46.96 -11.85 43.15
CA MET A 864 45.57 -11.87 42.71
C MET A 864 44.98 -10.48 42.84
N GLY A 865 43.95 -10.20 42.07
CA GLY A 865 43.24 -8.93 42.17
C GLY A 865 41.89 -8.96 41.50
N TRP A 866 41.19 -7.85 41.65
CA TRP A 866 39.87 -7.63 41.08
C TRP A 866 39.71 -6.15 40.73
N HIS A 867 39.05 -5.86 39.61
CA HIS A 867 38.72 -4.49 39.23
C HIS A 867 37.37 -4.36 38.53
N ASP A 868 36.74 -3.21 38.70
CA ASP A 868 35.62 -2.72 37.90
C ASP A 868 35.86 -1.26 37.48
N ASP A 869 34.81 -0.58 37.03
CA ASP A 869 34.89 0.80 36.53
C ASP A 869 35.29 1.82 37.62
N ARG A 870 35.14 1.49 38.91
CA ARG A 870 35.40 2.40 40.03
C ARG A 870 36.51 1.94 40.96
N TRP A 871 36.59 0.65 41.22
CA TRP A 871 37.47 0.08 42.22
C TRP A 871 38.44 -0.92 41.59
N ALA A 872 39.68 -0.90 42.05
CA ALA A 872 40.62 -1.99 41.82
C ALA A 872 41.32 -2.35 43.12
N PHE A 873 41.49 -3.65 43.36
CA PHE A 873 42.18 -4.22 44.51
C PHE A 873 43.13 -5.28 44.04
N ASP A 874 44.31 -5.35 44.65
CA ASP A 874 45.25 -6.43 44.39
C ASP A 874 46.10 -6.73 45.62
N LEU A 875 46.48 -8.00 45.75
CA LEU A 875 47.33 -8.51 46.81
C LEU A 875 48.27 -9.58 46.24
N GLY A 876 49.54 -9.47 46.59
CA GLY A 876 50.56 -10.43 46.20
C GLY A 876 51.67 -10.52 47.23
N HIS A 877 52.53 -11.52 47.03
CA HIS A 877 53.68 -11.76 47.87
C HIS A 877 54.90 -11.95 46.99
N THR A 878 55.96 -11.18 47.22
CA THR A 878 57.23 -11.39 46.51
C THR A 878 57.76 -12.80 46.80
N PRO A 879 58.63 -13.38 45.97
CA PRO A 879 59.09 -14.74 46.17
C PRO A 879 59.59 -15.02 47.59
N GLN A 880 59.25 -16.20 48.13
CA GLN A 880 59.65 -16.61 49.47
C GLN A 880 61.16 -16.86 49.56
N GLU A 881 61.77 -17.14 48.41
CA GLU A 881 63.20 -17.35 48.19
C GLU A 881 64.01 -16.04 48.21
N PHE A 882 63.35 -14.89 48.10
CA PHE A 882 64.03 -13.60 48.26
C PHE A 882 64.57 -13.46 49.69
N THR A 883 65.76 -12.87 49.83
CA THR A 883 66.40 -12.63 51.14
C THR A 883 65.46 -11.88 52.08
N VAL A 884 64.73 -10.90 51.53
CA VAL A 884 63.72 -10.08 52.19
C VAL A 884 62.43 -10.14 51.37
N SER A 885 61.51 -11.01 51.77
CA SER A 885 60.19 -11.14 51.12
C SER A 885 59.17 -10.16 51.73
N ASN A 886 58.21 -9.71 50.91
CA ASN A 886 57.23 -8.69 51.27
C ASN A 886 55.84 -9.03 50.73
N TRP A 887 54.81 -8.72 51.54
CA TRP A 887 53.44 -8.54 51.04
C TRP A 887 53.33 -7.19 50.34
N VAL A 888 52.74 -7.21 49.15
CA VAL A 888 52.59 -6.08 48.24
C VAL A 888 51.15 -6.03 47.73
N GLY A 889 50.68 -4.86 47.31
CA GLY A 889 49.28 -4.72 46.90
C GLY A 889 48.85 -3.26 46.77
N GLY A 890 47.62 -3.06 46.34
CA GLY A 890 47.07 -1.73 46.12
C GLY A 890 45.54 -1.68 46.16
N VAL A 891 45.05 -0.47 46.43
CA VAL A 891 43.65 -0.11 46.27
C VAL A 891 43.57 1.15 45.42
N THR A 892 42.76 1.10 44.37
CA THR A 892 42.53 2.24 43.46
C THR A 892 41.05 2.59 43.44
N TYR A 893 40.77 3.89 43.51
CA TYR A 893 39.45 4.45 43.29
C TYR A 893 39.47 5.41 42.11
N SER A 894 38.59 5.21 41.14
CA SER A 894 38.45 6.03 39.94
C SER A 894 37.06 6.68 39.88
N GLY A 895 37.01 7.90 39.36
CA GLY A 895 35.75 8.59 39.11
C GLY A 895 35.94 9.87 38.31
N ASP A 896 34.83 10.52 38.00
CA ASP A 896 34.79 11.75 37.23
C ASP A 896 34.09 12.86 38.01
N TRP A 897 34.64 14.07 37.94
CA TRP A 897 34.02 15.28 38.44
C TRP A 897 33.85 16.27 37.28
N ASN A 898 32.61 16.42 36.81
CA ASN A 898 32.29 17.14 35.57
C ASN A 898 33.11 16.58 34.40
N SER A 899 34.05 17.36 33.87
CA SER A 899 34.94 16.97 32.77
C SER A 899 36.32 16.52 33.23
N LEU A 900 36.57 16.44 34.54
CA LEU A 900 37.86 16.07 35.12
C LEU A 900 37.78 14.64 35.70
N GLY A 901 38.47 13.71 35.05
CA GLY A 901 38.68 12.37 35.59
C GLY A 901 39.77 12.36 36.66
N TYR A 902 39.58 11.56 37.70
CA TYR A 902 40.57 11.36 38.76
C TYR A 902 40.75 9.89 39.13
N ARG A 903 41.97 9.53 39.51
CA ARG A 903 42.35 8.20 40.01
C ARG A 903 43.18 8.35 41.27
N LEU A 904 42.73 7.76 42.37
CA LEU A 904 43.45 7.75 43.64
C LEU A 904 43.91 6.32 43.93
N THR A 905 45.22 6.10 43.95
CA THR A 905 45.83 4.82 44.29
C THR A 905 46.54 4.92 45.64
N ALA A 906 46.26 3.98 46.54
CA ALA A 906 47.06 3.72 47.73
C ALA A 906 47.73 2.35 47.54
N SER A 907 49.07 2.27 47.61
CA SER A 907 49.75 1.01 47.31
C SER A 907 51.06 0.81 48.08
N ARG A 908 51.45 -0.47 48.17
CA ARG A 908 52.78 -0.95 48.55
C ARG A 908 53.34 -1.77 47.40
N ARG A 909 54.38 -1.26 46.74
CA ARG A 909 55.05 -1.91 45.60
C ARG A 909 56.54 -2.14 45.89
N PRO A 910 57.15 -3.23 45.41
CA PRO A 910 58.58 -3.44 45.56
C PRO A 910 59.36 -2.50 44.61
N LEU A 911 60.57 -2.09 44.98
CA LEU A 911 61.50 -1.41 44.07
C LEU A 911 62.34 -2.43 43.32
N THR A 912 62.34 -2.37 41.98
CA THR A 912 62.97 -3.36 41.09
C THR A 912 64.30 -2.89 40.49
N ASN A 913 64.93 -1.87 41.09
CA ASN A 913 66.08 -1.18 40.52
C ASN A 913 67.38 -2.02 40.52
N SER A 914 67.52 -2.93 41.49
CA SER A 914 68.71 -3.74 41.77
C SER A 914 68.33 -5.00 42.54
N LEU A 915 69.26 -5.95 42.68
CA LEU A 915 69.04 -7.13 43.52
C LEU A 915 68.77 -6.73 44.99
N VAL A 916 69.52 -5.76 45.53
CA VAL A 916 69.35 -5.26 46.90
C VAL A 916 67.96 -4.64 47.10
N SER A 917 67.53 -3.76 46.19
CA SER A 917 66.23 -3.11 46.30
C SER A 917 65.07 -4.10 46.13
N TYR A 918 65.19 -5.10 45.25
CA TYR A 918 64.08 -5.99 44.93
C TYR A 918 63.98 -7.21 45.86
N ALA A 919 65.06 -8.00 45.94
CA ALA A 919 65.10 -9.26 46.67
C ALA A 919 65.82 -9.17 48.02
N GLY A 920 66.64 -8.14 48.21
CA GLY A 920 67.54 -8.01 49.35
C GLY A 920 68.78 -8.90 49.22
N ALA A 921 69.79 -8.56 50.00
CA ALA A 921 71.10 -9.19 50.01
C ALA A 921 71.54 -9.57 51.44
N VAL A 922 72.59 -10.39 51.53
CA VAL A 922 73.19 -10.84 52.80
C VAL A 922 74.61 -10.33 52.88
N ASP A 923 74.95 -9.59 53.94
CA ASP A 923 76.25 -8.93 54.04
C ASP A 923 77.33 -10.01 54.18
N PRO A 924 78.31 -10.10 53.25
CA PRO A 924 79.27 -11.21 53.27
C PRO A 924 80.18 -11.20 54.50
N VAL A 925 80.26 -10.08 55.22
CA VAL A 925 81.08 -9.93 56.41
C VAL A 925 80.32 -10.34 57.67
N THR A 926 79.13 -9.80 57.90
CA THR A 926 78.39 -9.98 59.15
C THR A 926 77.24 -10.99 59.06
N GLY A 927 76.83 -11.39 57.85
CA GLY A 927 75.62 -12.20 57.64
C GLY A 927 74.31 -11.40 57.79
N THR A 928 74.39 -10.08 57.95
CA THR A 928 73.21 -9.21 58.10
C THR A 928 72.41 -9.16 56.81
N LYS A 929 71.11 -9.48 56.88
CA LYS A 929 70.19 -9.32 55.74
C LYS A 929 69.80 -7.84 55.60
N TRP A 930 69.84 -7.30 54.38
CA TRP A 930 69.35 -5.95 54.10
C TRP A 930 68.69 -5.81 52.72
N GLY A 931 67.90 -4.76 52.52
CA GLY A 931 67.23 -4.49 51.24
C GLY A 931 65.74 -4.86 51.25
N GLY A 932 65.22 -5.35 50.12
CA GLY A 932 63.80 -5.66 49.93
C GLY A 932 62.92 -4.42 50.12
N VAL A 933 63.30 -3.34 49.43
CA VAL A 933 62.72 -2.01 49.61
C VAL A 933 61.34 -1.94 48.95
N THR A 934 60.38 -1.41 49.69
CA THR A 934 59.02 -1.16 49.20
C THR A 934 58.71 0.32 49.17
N ALA A 935 58.04 0.77 48.11
CA ALA A 935 57.43 2.08 48.00
C ALA A 935 55.99 2.01 48.50
N ASN A 936 55.71 2.71 49.59
CA ASN A 936 54.43 2.74 50.28
C ASN A 936 53.85 4.14 50.16
N GLY A 937 52.67 4.33 49.59
CA GLY A 937 52.13 5.69 49.48
C GLY A 937 50.94 5.85 48.56
N PHE A 938 50.76 7.10 48.13
CA PHE A 938 49.60 7.52 47.35
C PHE A 938 50.01 8.11 46.01
N THR A 939 49.18 7.85 45.00
CA THR A 939 49.27 8.47 43.68
C THR A 939 47.90 9.05 43.30
N LEU A 940 47.89 10.31 42.87
CA LEU A 940 46.74 11.00 42.31
C LEU A 940 46.97 11.23 40.81
N GLY A 941 46.18 10.55 39.98
CA GLY A 941 46.07 10.82 38.56
C GLY A 941 44.91 11.77 38.28
N LEU A 942 45.12 12.73 37.38
CA LEU A 942 44.12 13.67 36.88
C LEU A 942 44.15 13.64 35.36
N SER A 943 42.99 13.71 34.72
CA SER A 943 42.89 13.78 33.25
C SER A 943 41.69 14.61 32.81
N HIS A 944 41.87 15.42 31.78
CA HIS A 944 40.80 16.12 31.10
C HIS A 944 40.91 15.83 29.60
N ASP A 945 39.93 15.08 29.10
CA ASP A 945 39.82 14.65 27.72
C ASP A 945 38.32 14.52 27.38
N GLN A 946 37.85 15.29 26.41
CA GLN A 946 36.45 15.29 25.96
C GLN A 946 36.26 14.60 24.61
N GLY A 947 37.28 13.88 24.12
CA GLY A 947 37.25 13.22 22.81
C GLY A 947 37.44 14.17 21.62
N GLY A 948 37.93 15.39 21.86
CA GLY A 948 38.27 16.37 20.83
C GLY A 948 39.67 16.14 20.23
N ASP A 949 40.34 17.21 19.80
CA ASP A 949 41.65 17.12 19.15
C ASP A 949 42.81 16.93 20.14
N ASP A 950 42.61 17.25 21.43
CA ASP A 950 43.67 17.22 22.44
C ASP A 950 43.21 16.75 23.82
N GLY A 951 44.16 16.66 24.76
CA GLY A 951 43.90 16.33 26.15
C GLY A 951 45.07 16.65 27.06
N VAL A 952 44.77 16.78 28.36
CA VAL A 952 45.78 17.04 29.41
C VAL A 952 45.68 16.02 30.52
N TRP A 953 46.82 15.69 31.12
CA TRP A 953 46.89 14.77 32.25
C TRP A 953 47.97 15.19 33.24
N ALA A 954 47.81 14.77 34.49
CA ALA A 954 48.79 14.93 35.54
C ALA A 954 48.83 13.71 36.46
N SER A 955 50.00 13.43 37.04
CA SER A 955 50.21 12.37 38.02
C SER A 955 51.09 12.88 39.14
N LEU A 956 50.55 12.90 40.36
CA LEU A 956 51.21 13.37 41.57
C LEU A 956 51.37 12.20 42.53
N SER A 957 52.58 11.94 43.04
CA SER A 957 52.79 10.85 43.99
C SER A 957 53.70 11.23 45.15
N SER A 958 53.45 10.61 46.31
CA SER A 958 54.29 10.68 47.49
C SER A 958 54.37 9.30 48.13
N HIS A 959 55.58 8.76 48.21
CA HIS A 959 55.87 7.42 48.70
C HIS A 959 56.95 7.44 49.78
N TRP A 960 56.78 6.62 50.81
CA TRP A 960 57.81 6.27 51.79
C TRP A 960 58.48 4.97 51.38
N LEU A 961 59.80 5.01 51.29
CA LEU A 961 60.63 3.88 50.92
C LEU A 961 61.17 3.23 52.18
N MET A 962 60.83 1.95 52.39
CA MET A 962 61.16 1.19 53.58
C MET A 962 61.70 -0.18 53.19
N GLY A 963 62.76 -0.63 53.86
CA GLY A 963 63.37 -1.95 53.67
C GLY A 963 63.93 -2.50 54.98
N GLN A 964 64.35 -3.76 54.98
CA GLN A 964 64.99 -4.36 56.15
C GLN A 964 66.43 -3.86 56.27
N ASN A 965 66.83 -3.31 57.42
CA ASN A 965 68.16 -2.72 57.63
C ASN A 965 68.55 -1.69 56.55
N VAL A 966 67.58 -0.98 55.99
CA VAL A 966 67.79 0.13 55.04
C VAL A 966 67.37 1.44 55.71
N GLU A 967 68.08 2.53 55.42
CA GLU A 967 67.67 3.85 55.87
C GLU A 967 66.38 4.31 55.16
N ASN A 968 65.44 4.88 55.92
CA ASN A 968 64.16 5.31 55.35
C ASN A 968 64.35 6.53 54.44
N ASN A 969 63.60 6.55 53.34
CA ASN A 969 63.62 7.64 52.36
C ASN A 969 62.19 8.05 51.96
N GLN A 970 62.02 9.25 51.42
CA GLN A 970 60.76 9.71 50.86
C GLN A 970 60.98 10.04 49.38
N ARG A 971 60.05 9.62 48.52
CA ARG A 971 60.04 9.95 47.09
C ARG A 971 58.79 10.75 46.76
N ARG A 972 58.97 11.89 46.09
CA ARG A 972 57.88 12.71 45.55
C ARG A 972 58.04 12.82 44.04
N THR A 973 56.96 12.61 43.30
CA THR A 973 56.95 12.77 41.85
C THR A 973 55.78 13.64 41.40
N ALA A 974 56.02 14.50 40.42
CA ALA A 974 54.98 15.24 39.74
C ALA A 974 55.21 15.16 38.24
N MET A 975 54.25 14.62 37.50
CA MET A 975 54.29 14.52 36.06
C MET A 975 53.06 15.20 35.48
N GLY A 976 53.22 15.85 34.34
CA GLY A 976 52.10 16.46 33.63
C GLY A 976 52.38 16.51 32.14
N GLY A 977 51.34 16.34 31.34
CA GLY A 977 51.49 16.35 29.90
C GLY A 977 50.26 16.88 29.17
N TYR A 978 50.54 17.43 27.98
CA TYR A 978 49.56 17.79 26.97
C TYR A 978 49.81 16.91 25.75
N TYR A 979 48.75 16.41 25.11
CA TYR A 979 48.87 15.68 23.86
C TYR A 979 47.84 16.15 22.84
N TYR A 980 48.21 16.05 21.57
CA TYR A 980 47.40 16.39 20.40
C TYR A 980 47.27 15.17 19.48
N ARG A 981 46.07 14.97 18.93
CA ARG A 981 45.72 13.86 18.03
C ARG A 981 45.91 14.30 16.58
N LEU A 982 47.00 13.84 15.96
CA LEU A 982 47.28 14.10 14.54
C LEU A 982 46.45 13.18 13.63
N VAL A 983 46.22 11.95 14.07
CA VAL A 983 45.34 10.97 13.40
C VAL A 983 44.52 10.25 14.47
N GLU A 984 43.21 10.20 14.29
CA GLU A 984 42.30 9.44 15.14
C GLU A 984 41.25 8.76 14.22
N ARG A 985 41.50 7.50 13.89
CA ARG A 985 40.64 6.63 13.07
C ARG A 985 40.34 5.34 13.83
N ALA A 986 39.39 4.56 13.34
CA ALA A 986 39.03 3.26 13.89
C ALA A 986 40.23 2.32 14.02
N ASP A 987 41.18 2.38 13.08
CA ASP A 987 42.31 1.44 12.98
C ASP A 987 43.69 2.11 13.03
N GLU A 988 43.76 3.41 13.27
CA GLU A 988 45.00 4.19 13.23
C GLU A 988 44.95 5.36 14.22
N ARG A 989 45.98 5.50 15.05
CA ARG A 989 46.15 6.60 16.01
C ARG A 989 47.56 7.16 15.91
N LEU A 990 47.67 8.48 15.74
CA LEU A 990 48.94 9.20 15.83
C LEU A 990 48.77 10.37 16.79
N ARG A 991 49.56 10.36 17.87
CA ARG A 991 49.53 11.40 18.90
C ARG A 991 50.92 11.92 19.16
N THR A 992 51.03 13.22 19.41
CA THR A 992 52.27 13.87 19.83
C THR A 992 51.99 14.82 20.98
N GLY A 993 52.98 15.17 21.78
CA GLY A 993 52.73 16.04 22.93
C GLY A 993 53.97 16.61 23.59
N LEU A 994 53.77 17.11 24.81
CA LEU A 994 54.81 17.58 25.71
C LEU A 994 54.59 16.94 27.07
N THR A 995 55.64 16.38 27.67
CA THR A 995 55.62 15.82 29.03
C THR A 995 56.68 16.49 29.88
N LEU A 996 56.28 16.92 31.07
CA LEU A 996 57.14 17.46 32.12
C LEU A 996 57.13 16.49 33.30
N MET A 997 58.30 16.22 33.86
CA MET A 997 58.44 15.36 35.03
C MET A 997 59.41 15.97 36.05
N TYR A 998 58.98 15.98 37.30
CA TYR A 998 59.77 16.22 38.48
C TYR A 998 59.80 14.95 39.35
N MET A 999 60.98 14.63 39.88
CA MET A 999 61.18 13.58 40.87
C MET A 999 62.21 14.05 41.90
N GLY A 1000 61.95 13.80 43.17
CA GLY A 1000 62.87 14.16 44.26
C GLY A 1000 62.82 13.16 45.41
N TYR A 1001 63.97 12.96 46.02
CA TYR A 1001 64.18 12.08 47.16
C TYR A 1001 64.78 12.87 48.34
N ASP A 1002 64.52 12.44 49.57
CA ASP A 1002 65.09 13.08 50.75
C ASP A 1002 66.61 12.79 50.88
N LYS A 1003 67.05 11.59 50.51
CA LYS A 1003 68.42 11.08 50.66
C LYS A 1003 68.89 10.33 49.41
N ASP A 1004 70.19 10.36 49.11
CA ASP A 1004 70.81 9.50 48.10
C ASP A 1004 71.14 8.16 48.75
N LEU A 1005 70.36 7.12 48.40
CA LEU A 1005 70.54 5.74 48.84
C LEU A 1005 70.83 4.81 47.66
N SER A 1006 71.59 5.30 46.67
CA SER A 1006 71.90 4.59 45.42
C SER A 1006 73.03 3.57 45.50
N GLU A 1007 73.84 3.57 46.56
CA GLU A 1007 74.95 2.63 46.74
C GLU A 1007 74.44 1.26 47.27
N ASP A 1008 75.34 0.26 47.28
CA ASP A 1008 75.03 -1.12 47.70
C ASP A 1008 75.70 -1.52 49.03
N THR A 1009 76.18 -0.55 49.79
CA THR A 1009 76.74 -0.75 51.14
C THR A 1009 75.65 -1.03 52.17
N LEU A 1010 76.01 -1.63 53.32
CA LEU A 1010 75.05 -1.96 54.37
C LEU A 1010 74.32 -0.69 54.86
N GLY A 1011 72.99 -0.74 54.94
CA GLY A 1011 72.15 0.42 55.26
C GLY A 1011 71.59 1.16 54.04
N GLN A 1012 72.17 0.95 52.84
CA GLN A 1012 71.71 1.55 51.60
C GLN A 1012 70.58 0.77 50.94
N GLY A 1013 69.92 1.40 49.97
CA GLY A 1013 68.79 0.83 49.25
C GLY A 1013 69.11 0.28 47.85
N GLY A 1014 70.26 0.61 47.26
CA GLY A 1014 70.63 0.20 45.90
C GLY A 1014 69.66 0.72 44.83
N TYR A 1015 69.07 1.92 44.99
CA TYR A 1015 68.15 2.49 44.01
C TYR A 1015 68.45 3.95 43.68
N TYR A 1016 68.24 4.32 42.41
CA TYR A 1016 68.43 5.69 41.92
C TYR A 1016 67.53 6.67 42.68
N SER A 1017 68.14 7.62 43.40
CA SER A 1017 67.46 8.51 44.36
C SER A 1017 68.00 9.95 44.36
N PRO A 1018 67.90 10.68 43.22
CA PRO A 1018 68.34 12.07 43.15
C PRO A 1018 67.47 12.99 44.01
N GLN A 1019 68.08 13.99 44.64
CA GLN A 1019 67.35 15.01 45.40
C GLN A 1019 66.51 15.89 44.50
N GLN A 1020 66.98 16.14 43.27
CA GLN A 1020 66.22 16.88 42.27
C GLN A 1020 66.43 16.26 40.90
N TYR A 1021 65.35 15.90 40.23
CA TYR A 1021 65.33 15.45 38.86
C TYR A 1021 64.22 16.17 38.10
N TYR A 1022 64.58 16.81 36.98
CA TYR A 1022 63.65 17.45 36.07
C TYR A 1022 63.85 16.90 34.67
N SER A 1023 62.76 16.65 33.94
CA SER A 1023 62.84 16.33 32.52
C SER A 1023 61.70 16.95 31.73
N VAL A 1024 62.02 17.30 30.48
CA VAL A 1024 61.07 17.69 29.44
C VAL A 1024 61.25 16.77 28.25
N SER A 1025 60.16 16.19 27.75
CA SER A 1025 60.21 15.28 26.60
C SER A 1025 59.04 15.49 25.65
N VAL A 1026 59.28 15.18 24.38
CA VAL A 1026 58.29 15.21 23.29
C VAL A 1026 58.00 13.76 22.89
N PRO A 1027 56.89 13.16 23.36
CA PRO A 1027 56.48 11.84 22.92
C PRO A 1027 55.76 11.89 21.57
N VAL A 1028 55.97 10.86 20.77
CA VAL A 1028 55.24 10.50 19.55
C VAL A 1028 54.77 9.06 19.71
N ASN A 1029 53.47 8.84 19.65
CA ASN A 1029 52.83 7.53 19.77
C ASN A 1029 52.04 7.25 18.48
N TYR A 1030 52.48 6.24 17.73
CA TYR A 1030 51.82 5.75 16.53
C TYR A 1030 51.32 4.33 16.78
N ALA A 1031 50.01 4.14 16.71
CA ALA A 1031 49.39 2.84 16.84
C ALA A 1031 48.56 2.54 15.60
N TRP A 1032 48.62 1.31 15.13
CA TRP A 1032 47.90 0.86 13.94
C TRP A 1032 47.41 -0.57 14.13
N ARG A 1033 46.26 -0.90 13.55
CA ARG A 1033 45.75 -2.27 13.49
C ARG A 1033 45.09 -2.59 12.17
N ASN A 1034 44.90 -3.88 11.91
CA ASN A 1034 43.97 -4.40 10.93
C ASN A 1034 43.26 -5.63 11.49
N ALA A 1035 42.67 -6.44 10.61
CA ALA A 1035 42.02 -7.69 11.01
C ALA A 1035 42.92 -8.58 11.88
N ASP A 1036 44.18 -8.78 11.52
CA ASP A 1036 45.03 -9.82 12.12
C ASP A 1036 46.28 -9.28 12.81
N TRP A 1037 46.56 -7.99 12.71
CA TRP A 1037 47.74 -7.34 13.28
C TRP A 1037 47.36 -6.11 14.10
N SER A 1038 48.08 -5.89 15.19
CA SER A 1038 48.13 -4.61 15.89
C SER A 1038 49.58 -4.26 16.21
N ALA A 1039 49.93 -2.99 16.09
CA ALA A 1039 51.27 -2.47 16.30
C ALA A 1039 51.23 -1.17 17.08
N LEU A 1040 52.25 -0.95 17.91
CA LEU A 1040 52.53 0.30 18.59
C LEU A 1040 54.00 0.65 18.38
N LEU A 1041 54.25 1.87 17.92
CA LEU A 1041 55.55 2.52 17.96
C LEU A 1041 55.43 3.76 18.85
N GLU A 1042 56.08 3.74 20.00
CA GLU A 1042 56.19 4.87 20.89
C GLU A 1042 57.63 5.34 20.94
N SER A 1043 57.87 6.63 20.70
CA SER A 1043 59.18 7.24 20.80
C SER A 1043 59.09 8.54 21.56
N SER A 1044 60.03 8.80 22.45
CA SER A 1044 60.19 10.09 23.09
C SER A 1044 61.65 10.51 23.09
N VAL A 1045 61.85 11.81 22.89
CA VAL A 1045 63.16 12.46 23.01
C VAL A 1045 63.03 13.63 23.97
N GLY A 1046 64.04 13.84 24.81
CA GLY A 1046 63.97 14.82 25.87
C GLY A 1046 65.32 15.27 26.40
N TRP A 1047 65.24 16.22 27.31
CA TRP A 1047 66.37 16.73 28.07
C TRP A 1047 66.07 16.59 29.55
N SER A 1048 67.07 16.16 30.33
CA SER A 1048 66.94 15.99 31.77
C SER A 1048 68.09 16.64 32.53
N PHE A 1049 67.81 17.04 33.76
CA PHE A 1049 68.77 17.50 34.75
C PHE A 1049 68.58 16.71 36.04
N ALA A 1050 69.69 16.27 36.64
CA ALA A 1050 69.73 15.57 37.91
C ALA A 1050 70.75 16.21 38.85
N LYS A 1051 70.37 16.38 40.12
CA LYS A 1051 71.25 16.78 41.22
C LYS A 1051 71.20 15.71 42.30
N ILE A 1052 72.37 15.20 42.67
CA ILE A 1052 72.61 14.23 43.73
C ILE A 1052 73.49 14.91 44.78
N ASP A 1053 72.99 15.02 46.01
CA ASP A 1053 73.75 15.54 47.14
C ASP A 1053 74.66 14.44 47.72
N GLY A 1054 75.73 14.81 48.42
CA GLY A 1054 76.60 13.84 49.08
C GLY A 1054 75.87 13.07 50.18
N SER A 1055 76.25 11.81 50.39
CA SER A 1055 75.59 10.91 51.34
C SER A 1055 76.58 10.07 52.13
N ASP A 1056 76.15 9.60 53.31
CA ASP A 1056 76.87 8.62 54.10
C ASP A 1056 76.81 7.26 53.39
N LEU A 1057 77.95 6.59 53.22
CA LEU A 1057 78.01 5.23 52.64
C LEU A 1057 77.36 4.21 53.58
N TYR A 1058 77.40 4.42 54.89
CA TYR A 1058 76.82 3.52 55.89
C TYR A 1058 75.79 4.26 56.76
N PRO A 1059 74.59 4.57 56.22
CA PRO A 1059 73.67 5.53 56.81
C PRO A 1059 72.99 5.06 58.12
N LYS A 1060 72.98 3.74 58.39
CA LYS A 1060 72.49 3.17 59.66
C LYS A 1060 73.58 3.11 60.75
N ASP A 1061 74.84 3.00 60.33
CA ASP A 1061 76.01 2.76 61.18
C ASP A 1061 77.06 3.84 60.89
N ASN A 1062 76.65 5.11 60.94
CA ASN A 1062 77.41 6.21 60.36
C ASN A 1062 78.64 6.64 61.17
N ARG A 1063 78.90 6.01 62.33
CA ARG A 1063 80.10 6.24 63.12
C ARG A 1063 81.09 5.12 62.89
N GLU A 1064 82.34 5.49 62.69
CA GLU A 1064 83.46 4.55 62.55
C GLU A 1064 83.52 3.52 63.70
N ALA A 1065 83.16 3.95 64.93
CA ALA A 1065 83.05 3.10 66.10
C ALA A 1065 81.94 2.02 65.98
N ASP A 1066 80.82 2.35 65.35
CA ASP A 1066 79.70 1.43 65.15
C ASP A 1066 80.10 0.35 64.12
N LEU A 1067 80.73 0.74 63.01
CA LEU A 1067 81.31 -0.19 62.04
C LEU A 1067 82.40 -1.08 62.65
N GLN A 1068 83.29 -0.50 63.47
CA GLN A 1068 84.32 -1.27 64.15
C GLN A 1068 83.71 -2.33 65.09
N SER A 1069 82.61 -1.99 65.77
CA SER A 1069 81.87 -2.93 66.63
C SER A 1069 81.19 -4.07 65.85
N LEU A 1070 80.64 -3.78 64.67
CA LEU A 1070 80.00 -4.75 63.78
C LEU A 1070 81.03 -5.71 63.15
N LEU A 1071 82.18 -5.18 62.72
CA LEU A 1071 83.28 -5.98 62.17
C LEU A 1071 83.92 -6.88 63.23
N ALA A 1072 84.10 -6.37 64.46
CA ALA A 1072 84.65 -7.14 65.57
C ALA A 1072 83.80 -8.37 65.92
N GLN A 1073 82.46 -8.25 65.83
CA GLN A 1073 81.54 -9.38 66.01
C GLN A 1073 81.71 -10.49 64.95
N SER A 1074 82.35 -10.16 63.83
CA SER A 1074 82.58 -11.04 62.68
C SER A 1074 84.04 -11.43 62.51
N ASN A 1075 84.88 -11.24 63.54
CA ASN A 1075 86.34 -11.50 63.51
C ASN A 1075 87.08 -10.76 62.39
N LYS A 1076 86.60 -9.57 62.01
CA LYS A 1076 87.21 -8.68 61.02
C LYS A 1076 87.57 -7.35 61.68
N THR A 1077 88.51 -6.63 61.08
CA THR A 1077 88.97 -5.31 61.51
C THR A 1077 88.65 -4.27 60.44
N LEU A 1078 88.54 -3.01 60.84
CA LEU A 1078 88.32 -1.89 59.91
C LEU A 1078 89.60 -1.58 59.14
N VAL A 1079 89.49 -1.25 57.85
CA VAL A 1079 90.63 -0.74 57.05
C VAL A 1079 91.08 0.63 57.53
N ASP A 1080 92.35 0.98 57.30
CA ASP A 1080 92.87 2.31 57.66
C ASP A 1080 92.20 3.39 56.80
N ASN A 1081 91.64 4.43 57.44
CA ASN A 1081 90.94 5.57 56.81
C ASN A 1081 89.84 5.13 55.82
N PRO A 1082 88.78 4.45 56.29
CA PRO A 1082 87.71 4.00 55.41
C PRO A 1082 87.00 5.20 54.76
N SER A 1083 86.59 5.05 53.49
CA SER A 1083 85.65 6.01 52.90
C SER A 1083 84.29 5.87 53.56
N MET A 1084 83.85 6.93 54.24
CA MET A 1084 82.57 6.96 54.98
C MET A 1084 81.48 7.70 54.22
N THR A 1085 81.83 8.52 53.22
CA THR A 1085 80.90 9.36 52.48
C THR A 1085 81.16 9.30 50.98
N LYS A 1086 80.12 9.61 50.21
CA LYS A 1086 80.14 9.78 48.76
C LYS A 1086 79.95 11.27 48.44
N SER A 1087 80.72 11.79 47.49
CA SER A 1087 80.54 13.15 46.99
C SER A 1087 79.29 13.25 46.13
N GLY A 1088 78.56 14.36 46.24
CA GLY A 1088 77.44 14.68 45.35
C GLY A 1088 77.88 14.89 43.89
N SER A 1089 76.91 14.86 42.98
CA SER A 1089 77.12 15.06 41.54
C SER A 1089 75.95 15.81 40.90
N ASN A 1090 76.22 16.50 39.78
CA ASN A 1090 75.21 17.09 38.94
C ASN A 1090 75.36 16.52 37.53
N SER A 1091 74.26 16.18 36.88
CA SER A 1091 74.24 15.65 35.53
C SER A 1091 73.13 16.31 34.72
N ASN A 1092 73.37 16.49 33.43
CA ASN A 1092 72.34 16.93 32.50
C ASN A 1092 72.64 16.39 31.11
N GLY A 1093 71.60 16.09 30.36
CA GLY A 1093 71.81 15.54 29.03
C GLY A 1093 70.53 15.09 28.36
N PHE A 1094 70.76 14.54 27.17
CA PHE A 1094 69.74 13.97 26.32
C PHE A 1094 69.22 12.65 26.90
N ASN A 1095 67.91 12.45 26.84
CA ASN A 1095 67.27 11.18 27.11
C ASN A 1095 66.36 10.78 25.94
N PHE A 1096 66.23 9.48 25.73
CA PHE A 1096 65.30 8.95 24.74
C PHE A 1096 64.70 7.62 25.20
N ARG A 1097 63.52 7.32 24.68
CA ARG A 1097 62.87 6.02 24.80
C ARG A 1097 62.23 5.66 23.47
N VAL A 1098 62.43 4.44 23.01
CA VAL A 1098 61.81 3.86 21.83
C VAL A 1098 61.22 2.51 22.22
N GLN A 1099 59.94 2.31 21.95
CA GLN A 1099 59.21 1.08 22.21
C GLN A 1099 58.48 0.66 20.94
N GLY A 1100 58.73 -0.58 20.50
CA GLY A 1100 58.00 -1.22 19.43
C GLY A 1100 57.28 -2.45 19.99
N LEU A 1101 55.96 -2.51 19.83
CA LEU A 1101 55.14 -3.68 20.15
C LEU A 1101 54.37 -4.11 18.91
N VAL A 1102 54.24 -5.42 18.71
CA VAL A 1102 53.42 -6.02 17.65
C VAL A 1102 52.71 -7.23 18.20
N GLU A 1103 51.43 -7.41 17.86
CA GLU A 1103 50.71 -8.65 18.07
C GLU A 1103 49.97 -9.09 16.82
N ARG A 1104 49.87 -10.41 16.66
CA ARG A 1104 49.22 -11.08 15.53
C ARG A 1104 48.19 -12.08 16.03
N ARG A 1105 46.98 -12.02 15.47
CA ARG A 1105 45.98 -13.09 15.61
C ARG A 1105 46.43 -14.33 14.83
N LEU A 1106 46.51 -15.47 15.51
CA LEU A 1106 46.87 -16.77 14.92
C LEU A 1106 45.62 -17.61 14.62
N SER A 1107 44.58 -17.48 15.44
CA SER A 1107 43.27 -18.12 15.27
C SER A 1107 42.18 -17.28 15.95
N ASP A 1108 40.93 -17.74 15.92
CA ASP A 1108 39.83 -17.09 16.63
C ASP A 1108 40.06 -17.00 18.15
N ASN A 1109 40.94 -17.83 18.72
CA ASN A 1109 41.18 -17.90 20.17
C ASN A 1109 42.60 -17.52 20.59
N LEU A 1110 43.52 -17.29 19.65
CA LEU A 1110 44.94 -17.22 19.95
C LEU A 1110 45.61 -15.99 19.33
N VAL A 1111 46.35 -15.24 20.15
CA VAL A 1111 47.17 -14.09 19.74
C VAL A 1111 48.61 -14.28 20.22
N LEU A 1112 49.57 -13.98 19.35
CA LEU A 1112 51.01 -13.96 19.65
C LEU A 1112 51.51 -12.52 19.55
N GLY A 1113 52.18 -12.03 20.58
CA GLY A 1113 52.77 -10.70 20.58
C GLY A 1113 54.22 -10.68 21.03
N THR A 1114 54.93 -9.63 20.62
CA THR A 1114 56.33 -9.41 20.99
C THR A 1114 56.63 -7.92 20.98
N GLY A 1115 57.68 -7.51 21.67
CA GLY A 1115 58.12 -6.13 21.64
C GLY A 1115 59.46 -5.90 22.27
N ILE A 1116 60.02 -4.73 22.01
CA ILE A 1116 61.30 -4.26 22.54
C ILE A 1116 61.11 -2.82 23.02
N THR A 1117 61.62 -2.53 24.20
CA THR A 1117 61.78 -1.16 24.72
C THR A 1117 63.26 -0.90 24.91
N TRP A 1118 63.74 0.16 24.27
CA TRP A 1118 65.09 0.67 24.42
C TRP A 1118 64.99 2.09 24.99
N GLN A 1119 65.64 2.33 26.13
CA GLN A 1119 65.66 3.65 26.73
C GLN A 1119 67.04 3.97 27.28
N HIS A 1120 67.36 5.25 27.27
CA HIS A 1120 68.62 5.77 27.77
C HIS A 1120 68.38 7.11 28.48
N SER A 1121 68.87 7.19 29.71
CA SER A 1121 69.07 8.45 30.43
C SER A 1121 70.28 8.29 31.37
N GLU A 1122 70.96 9.39 31.68
CA GLU A 1122 72.07 9.36 32.63
C GLU A 1122 71.60 8.84 34.00
N GLY A 1123 72.20 7.74 34.47
CA GLY A 1123 71.88 7.11 35.76
C GLY A 1123 70.66 6.17 35.77
N TYR A 1124 69.92 6.04 34.65
CA TYR A 1124 68.75 5.16 34.56
C TYR A 1124 68.43 4.72 33.10
N ALA A 1125 68.66 3.44 32.77
CA ALA A 1125 68.46 2.92 31.41
C ALA A 1125 68.04 1.43 31.32
N PRO A 1126 66.91 1.00 31.93
CA PRO A 1126 66.48 -0.40 31.80
C PRO A 1126 65.87 -0.67 30.43
N SER A 1127 66.46 -1.56 29.64
CA SER A 1127 65.88 -2.00 28.37
C SER A 1127 65.20 -3.36 28.55
N ARG A 1128 64.20 -3.68 27.74
CA ARG A 1128 63.45 -4.94 27.86
C ARG A 1128 62.98 -5.47 26.53
N ALA A 1129 62.90 -6.79 26.43
CA ALA A 1129 62.31 -7.52 25.32
C ALA A 1129 61.25 -8.48 25.87
N LEU A 1130 60.11 -8.57 25.20
CA LEU A 1130 58.99 -9.40 25.63
C LEU A 1130 58.46 -10.27 24.49
N LEU A 1131 57.97 -11.46 24.85
CA LEU A 1131 57.24 -12.38 24.00
C LEU A 1131 56.03 -12.89 24.78
N TYR A 1132 54.85 -12.93 24.19
CA TYR A 1132 53.66 -13.42 24.87
C TYR A 1132 52.65 -14.11 23.97
N LEU A 1133 51.88 -14.99 24.60
CA LEU A 1133 50.74 -15.68 24.03
C LEU A 1133 49.49 -15.35 24.85
N ARG A 1134 48.40 -14.97 24.17
CA ARG A 1134 47.09 -14.72 24.78
C ARG A 1134 46.05 -15.65 24.18
N TYR A 1135 45.42 -16.45 25.02
CA TYR A 1135 44.34 -17.37 24.66
C TYR A 1135 43.00 -16.89 25.24
N THR A 1136 41.96 -16.83 24.43
CA THR A 1136 40.58 -16.53 24.85
C THR A 1136 39.74 -17.80 24.76
N PHE A 1137 38.83 -18.03 25.72
CA PHE A 1137 38.02 -19.26 25.72
C PHE A 1137 36.92 -19.23 24.66
N ASP A 1138 36.27 -18.08 24.48
CA ASP A 1138 35.32 -17.87 23.38
C ASP A 1138 36.01 -17.26 22.14
N PRO A 1139 35.52 -17.57 20.93
CA PRO A 1139 36.04 -16.99 19.68
C PRO A 1139 36.01 -15.45 19.68
N TRP A 1140 37.15 -14.83 19.42
CA TRP A 1140 37.30 -13.38 19.29
C TRP A 1140 37.80 -12.98 17.91
N GLN A 1141 36.85 -12.60 17.05
CA GLN A 1141 37.13 -11.98 15.75
C GLN A 1141 36.92 -10.47 15.77
N GLY A 1142 36.75 -9.84 16.94
CA GLY A 1142 36.62 -8.39 17.11
C GLY A 1142 37.91 -7.61 16.83
N ASN A 1143 37.98 -6.37 17.30
CA ASN A 1143 39.18 -5.58 17.09
C ASN A 1143 40.35 -6.12 17.93
N LEU A 1144 41.57 -6.05 17.40
CA LEU A 1144 42.76 -6.11 18.26
C LEU A 1144 42.92 -4.77 19.01
N PRO A 1145 43.50 -4.77 20.22
CA PRO A 1145 43.82 -3.56 20.99
C PRO A 1145 44.48 -2.46 20.16
N LEU A 1146 44.11 -1.20 20.40
CA LEU A 1146 44.71 -0.02 19.76
C LEU A 1146 44.88 1.09 20.83
N PRO A 1147 46.06 1.24 21.45
CA PRO A 1147 47.32 0.56 21.15
C PRO A 1147 47.41 -0.85 21.73
N VAL A 1148 48.48 -1.58 21.36
CA VAL A 1148 48.86 -2.86 21.98
C VAL A 1148 49.19 -2.63 23.47
N THR A 1149 48.57 -3.43 24.35
CA THR A 1149 48.74 -3.32 25.82
C THR A 1149 49.13 -4.68 26.43
N PRO A 1150 50.43 -5.01 26.50
CA PRO A 1150 50.94 -6.21 27.16
C PRO A 1150 50.66 -6.17 28.68
N ILE A 1151 50.54 -7.34 29.30
CA ILE A 1151 50.55 -7.44 30.76
C ILE A 1151 51.94 -7.04 31.28
N SER A 1152 51.96 -6.24 32.34
CA SER A 1152 53.18 -5.84 33.03
C SER A 1152 53.46 -6.76 34.23
N PRO A 1153 54.74 -6.94 34.62
CA PRO A 1153 55.09 -7.61 35.86
C PRO A 1153 54.34 -7.01 37.06
N TYR A 1154 54.02 -7.84 38.04
CA TYR A 1154 53.21 -7.46 39.20
C TYR A 1154 53.87 -6.33 40.01
N ALA A 1155 55.20 -6.29 40.04
CA ALA A 1155 55.98 -5.23 40.66
C ALA A 1155 55.76 -3.84 40.01
N ASP A 1156 55.41 -3.81 38.72
CA ASP A 1156 55.24 -2.58 37.93
C ASP A 1156 53.79 -2.07 37.89
N MET A 1157 52.83 -2.79 38.48
CA MET A 1157 51.43 -2.37 38.56
C MET A 1157 51.30 -1.07 39.37
N ARG A 1158 50.63 -0.05 38.82
CA ARG A 1158 50.45 1.27 39.46
C ARG A 1158 49.03 1.76 39.39
#